data_AF-C5WWH4-F1
#
_entry.id   AF-C5WWH4-F1
#
_cell.length_a   1.000
_cell.length_b   1.000
_cell.length_c   1.000
_cell.angle_alpha   90.00
_cell.angle_beta   90.00
_cell.angle_gamma   90.00
#
_symmetry.space_group_name_H-M   'P 1'
#
loop_
_entity.id
_entity.type
_entity.pdbx_description
1 polymer ?
#
loop_
_entity_poly.entity_id
_entity_poly.type
_entity_poly.pdbx_seq_one_letter_code
_entity_poly.pdbx_strand_id
1 'polypeptide(L)'
;MASPSPASTRPQRSPDEVEDIILRKILLVSLTPPANPSPAVAYLELTAAELLSESRPLLALRDAAERLLIDRLSLPDPPAGSPTPFAFLVSAFRRAADEARKISTIRDAALRARLAASIAHLRALILSYSRIVAGNPDTFPTPPGAQHPAADLLVFLLAEAADPLDPTPAPGAPPPPGFIDEFFGGADYDSIEPAMGELYELLRQSVDKVSALGDFQRPLRVLRRLVGIPNCAKALVNHPKWIPKNQIMLIGEGRVMELYSVLGAFFHVSAIRDREFASKPDVGQQCFSEASSRRPADLLSSFSTIKTVMNGLYDGLKDVLLILLKNLDTREKVLEYIAEVINKNASRSGMQVDPLKCASSGMFVNLSAVMLRLCEPFLDNMESKKDKIDVKYLFCNNRIDFKDLTAINASSEEVSSWIETINNEHAQNNASGEARFVESQEATSSGKNSTASLLRCTKKDNFSFICECFFMTSRVLNLGLMKAISDYKHISQQLARFEDDLESNRAVRDQGGGSPQLEQDITRLEKIVEILSQDKFCYEAQILRDGAFLQRALSFYRLMILWSVNLVGGFKMPLPSQCPKEFACIPEHFLDDAMDLLVLTSRIPKALESFVLDDFLSFIIMFMGSTSYIKNPYLRAKMVEVLNCWMPQRSGLNSTASLFEGHQLCLDYLVRNLLKLYVDIEFTGSHTQFFDKFNIRHNIAELLEYLWDVPSHRNAWRQIAKEEEKGVYLNFLNFLINDSIYLLDESLNKILELKEIEAEMANTVEWERRPAQEREERLRVFHQWENIVRFDMRLANEDVGMLAFTSEQIPAPFLLPEMVERVASMLNYFLLQLAGPQRKSLTVKDPEKYEFKPKQLLKQIATIYVHISRGDKESVFPAAISKDGRAYNDQLFASAANILWKIGGDPKIIQEFMQLAGRAKFAASEAMDAEAILGDIPDEFLDPIQYTLMKDPVTLPSSKVTVDRPVIIRHLLSDSTDPFNRSHLTQDMLIPNTELKLQIEEFVRSQQSRKRSAAVSEIGEADGADDMAE
;
A
#
# COMPACT_ATOMS: atom_id res chain seq x y z
N MET A 1 49.27 40.96 -89.30
CA MET A 1 49.50 41.59 -87.97
C MET A 1 48.22 42.28 -87.56
N ALA A 2 47.54 41.73 -86.56
CA ALA A 2 46.46 42.38 -85.82
C ALA A 2 46.58 41.89 -84.38
N SER A 3 46.95 42.82 -83.49
CA SER A 3 47.21 42.62 -82.08
C SER A 3 45.90 42.35 -81.31
N PRO A 4 45.88 41.47 -80.30
CA PRO A 4 44.73 41.34 -79.42
C PRO A 4 44.73 42.47 -78.37
N SER A 5 43.54 43.04 -78.14
CA SER A 5 43.26 44.07 -77.14
C SER A 5 43.49 43.57 -75.69
N PRO A 6 43.87 44.44 -74.74
CA PRO A 6 44.11 44.05 -73.36
C PRO A 6 42.80 43.79 -72.61
N ALA A 7 42.76 42.70 -71.85
CA ALA A 7 41.68 42.40 -70.91
C ALA A 7 41.62 43.45 -69.79
N SER A 8 40.43 43.94 -69.49
CA SER A 8 40.19 44.88 -68.40
C SER A 8 40.42 44.21 -67.04
N THR A 9 41.44 44.66 -66.32
CA THR A 9 41.69 44.34 -64.92
C THR A 9 40.53 44.86 -64.06
N ARG A 10 39.75 43.96 -63.45
CA ARG A 10 38.80 44.32 -62.38
C ARG A 10 39.56 45.03 -61.24
N PRO A 11 39.03 46.11 -60.64
CA PRO A 11 39.68 46.76 -59.51
C PRO A 11 39.82 45.77 -58.34
N GLN A 12 41.05 45.60 -57.83
CA GLN A 12 41.30 44.86 -56.59
C GLN A 12 40.76 45.68 -55.43
N ARG A 13 39.70 45.19 -54.79
CA ARG A 13 39.12 45.80 -53.58
C ARG A 13 40.09 45.71 -52.41
N SER A 14 40.14 46.73 -51.56
CA SER A 14 40.97 46.70 -50.35
C SER A 14 40.43 45.68 -49.33
N PRO A 15 41.27 45.16 -48.40
CA PRO A 15 40.80 44.28 -47.32
C PRO A 15 39.65 44.86 -46.50
N ASP A 16 39.68 46.17 -46.25
CA ASP A 16 38.67 46.90 -45.48
C ASP A 16 37.34 47.00 -46.25
N GLU A 17 37.38 47.19 -47.58
CA GLU A 17 36.19 47.16 -48.44
C GLU A 17 35.55 45.77 -48.51
N VAL A 18 36.35 44.71 -48.49
CA VAL A 18 35.84 43.33 -48.48
C VAL A 18 35.19 43.00 -47.14
N GLU A 19 35.80 43.44 -46.04
CA GLU A 19 35.25 43.32 -44.68
C GLU A 19 33.91 44.06 -44.54
N ASP A 20 33.85 45.31 -45.00
CA ASP A 20 32.65 46.14 -45.03
C ASP A 20 31.50 45.49 -45.82
N ILE A 21 31.77 44.95 -47.00
CA ILE A 21 30.74 44.24 -47.80
C ILE A 21 30.19 43.03 -47.04
N ILE A 22 31.03 42.29 -46.33
CA ILE A 22 30.61 41.09 -45.60
C ILE A 22 29.77 41.46 -44.37
N LEU A 23 30.23 42.41 -43.54
CA LEU A 23 29.48 42.80 -42.34
C LEU A 23 28.14 43.46 -42.70
N ARG A 24 28.10 44.30 -43.75
CA ARG A 24 26.84 44.89 -44.26
C ARG A 24 25.87 43.83 -44.77
N LYS A 25 26.35 42.76 -45.43
CA LYS A 25 25.51 41.63 -45.87
C LYS A 25 24.95 40.81 -44.71
N ILE A 26 25.73 40.60 -43.66
CA ILE A 26 25.28 39.83 -42.48
C ILE A 26 24.20 40.61 -41.71
N LEU A 27 24.39 41.91 -41.51
CA LEU A 27 23.47 42.76 -40.75
C LEU A 27 22.34 43.37 -41.60
N LEU A 28 22.44 43.31 -42.93
CA LEU A 28 21.52 43.98 -43.86
C LEU A 28 21.42 45.49 -43.55
N VAL A 29 22.57 46.16 -43.53
CA VAL A 29 22.71 47.59 -43.19
C VAL A 29 23.46 48.36 -44.27
N SER A 30 23.21 49.66 -44.35
CA SER A 30 23.92 50.63 -45.20
C SER A 30 24.33 51.85 -44.38
N LEU A 31 25.58 52.29 -44.53
CA LEU A 31 26.12 53.52 -43.93
C LEU A 31 26.02 54.73 -44.87
N THR A 32 25.56 54.52 -46.10
CA THR A 32 25.29 55.57 -47.08
C THR A 32 23.82 55.52 -47.51
N PRO A 33 23.19 56.66 -47.82
CA PRO A 33 21.81 56.68 -48.31
C PRO A 33 21.68 55.76 -49.55
N PRO A 34 20.79 54.76 -49.53
CA PRO A 34 20.66 53.82 -50.64
C PRO A 34 20.05 54.52 -51.87
N ALA A 35 20.67 54.36 -53.04
CA ALA A 35 20.16 54.93 -54.30
C ALA A 35 18.82 54.33 -54.74
N ASN A 36 18.53 53.07 -54.35
CA ASN A 36 17.24 52.39 -54.47
C ASN A 36 16.92 51.77 -53.11
N PRO A 37 15.91 52.26 -52.37
CA PRO A 37 15.58 51.73 -51.05
C PRO A 37 14.98 50.31 -51.19
N SER A 38 15.74 49.31 -50.75
CA SER A 38 15.20 47.97 -50.51
C SER A 38 14.61 47.93 -49.10
N PRO A 39 13.39 47.42 -48.88
CA PRO A 39 12.81 47.33 -47.54
C PRO A 39 13.61 46.40 -46.60
N ALA A 40 14.52 45.58 -47.13
CA ALA A 40 15.32 44.65 -46.34
C ALA A 40 16.63 45.23 -45.79
N VAL A 41 17.16 46.33 -46.36
CA VAL A 41 18.45 46.91 -45.97
C VAL A 41 18.22 48.26 -45.28
N ALA A 42 18.57 48.34 -43.99
CA ALA A 42 18.35 49.54 -43.19
C ALA A 42 19.48 50.55 -43.36
N TYR A 43 19.15 51.84 -43.51
CA TYR A 43 20.12 52.92 -43.45
C TYR A 43 20.35 53.31 -41.98
N LEU A 44 21.60 53.24 -41.53
CA LEU A 44 22.01 53.53 -40.15
C LEU A 44 22.52 54.96 -40.04
N GLU A 45 21.58 55.91 -39.94
CA GLU A 45 21.89 57.35 -39.94
C GLU A 45 22.71 57.77 -38.70
N LEU A 46 22.39 57.21 -37.52
CA LEU A 46 23.08 57.54 -36.27
C LEU A 46 24.52 57.04 -36.31
N THR A 47 24.74 55.77 -36.66
CA THR A 47 26.10 55.22 -36.76
C THR A 47 26.91 55.92 -37.86
N ALA A 48 26.28 56.30 -38.98
CA ALA A 48 26.96 57.05 -40.04
C ALA A 48 27.38 58.46 -39.57
N ALA A 49 26.54 59.15 -38.80
CA ALA A 49 26.86 60.45 -38.22
C ALA A 49 27.99 60.37 -37.17
N GLU A 50 27.97 59.35 -36.32
CA GLU A 50 29.03 59.10 -35.33
C GLU A 50 30.38 58.84 -35.99
N LEU A 51 30.44 57.96 -37.00
CA LEU A 51 31.68 57.66 -37.72
C LEU A 51 32.24 58.89 -38.43
N LEU A 52 31.39 59.74 -39.00
CA LEU A 52 31.81 61.02 -39.60
C LEU A 52 32.35 62.00 -38.56
N SER A 53 31.74 62.05 -37.38
CA SER A 53 32.20 62.90 -36.26
C SER A 53 33.57 62.48 -35.73
N GLU A 54 33.87 61.18 -35.73
CA GLU A 54 35.17 60.60 -35.35
C GLU A 54 36.23 60.69 -36.47
N SER A 55 35.93 61.33 -37.62
CA SER A 55 36.79 61.36 -38.81
C SER A 55 37.14 59.97 -39.37
N ARG A 56 36.24 58.99 -39.20
CA ARG A 56 36.40 57.60 -39.65
C ARG A 56 35.75 57.39 -41.03
N PRO A 57 36.27 56.45 -41.85
CA PRO A 57 35.61 56.09 -43.10
C PRO A 57 34.25 55.43 -42.83
N LEU A 58 33.27 55.68 -43.70
CA LEU A 58 31.93 55.06 -43.68
C LEU A 58 31.97 53.59 -44.12
N LEU A 59 32.77 52.78 -43.43
CA LEU A 59 32.97 51.35 -43.67
C LEU A 59 32.54 50.56 -42.42
N ALA A 60 31.78 49.49 -42.63
CA ALA A 60 31.42 48.55 -41.59
C ALA A 60 32.62 47.66 -41.25
N LEU A 61 33.42 48.05 -40.26
CA LEU A 61 34.59 47.30 -39.81
C LEU A 61 34.33 46.59 -38.49
N ARG A 62 35.15 45.59 -38.14
CA ARG A 62 35.00 44.78 -36.92
C ARG A 62 34.85 45.59 -35.63
N ASP A 63 35.57 46.70 -35.50
CA ASP A 63 35.54 47.52 -34.28
C ASP A 63 34.31 48.43 -34.17
N ALA A 64 33.56 48.61 -35.26
CA ALA A 64 32.25 49.27 -35.28
C ALA A 64 31.08 48.26 -35.23
N ALA A 65 31.34 46.95 -35.22
CA ALA A 65 30.34 45.89 -35.34
C ALA A 65 29.23 45.96 -34.28
N GLU A 66 29.59 46.29 -33.04
CA GLU A 66 28.63 46.43 -31.93
C GLU A 66 27.72 47.65 -32.11
N ARG A 67 28.28 48.81 -32.48
CA ARG A 67 27.51 50.03 -32.78
C ARG A 67 26.52 49.81 -33.92
N LEU A 68 26.99 49.19 -35.00
CA LEU A 68 26.16 48.81 -36.16
C LEU A 68 25.00 47.89 -35.77
N LEU A 69 25.25 46.95 -34.86
CA LEU A 69 24.23 46.01 -34.38
C LEU A 69 23.20 46.73 -33.50
N ILE A 70 23.63 47.56 -32.56
CA ILE A 70 22.74 48.32 -31.67
C ILE A 70 21.84 49.25 -32.48
N ASP A 71 22.41 50.08 -33.36
CA ASP A 71 21.64 51.02 -34.20
C ASP A 71 20.63 50.27 -35.08
N ARG A 72 21.03 49.11 -35.63
CA ARG A 72 20.12 48.26 -36.41
C ARG A 72 18.94 47.72 -35.59
N LEU A 73 19.16 47.40 -34.32
CA LEU A 73 18.10 46.89 -33.43
C LEU A 73 17.22 48.02 -32.88
N SER A 74 17.75 49.24 -32.77
CA SER A 74 17.09 50.42 -32.19
C SER A 74 16.27 51.25 -33.18
N LEU A 75 16.04 50.77 -34.40
CA LEU A 75 15.30 51.53 -35.41
C LEU A 75 13.86 51.85 -34.95
N PRO A 76 13.42 53.13 -35.04
CA PRO A 76 12.09 53.55 -34.61
C PRO A 76 11.00 53.03 -35.57
N ASP A 77 9.83 52.69 -35.01
CA ASP A 77 8.60 52.31 -35.71
C ASP A 77 8.77 51.27 -36.84
N PRO A 78 9.12 50.00 -36.51
CA PRO A 78 9.22 48.95 -37.52
C PRO A 78 7.87 48.75 -38.23
N PRO A 79 7.82 48.78 -39.58
CA PRO A 79 6.58 48.60 -40.33
C PRO A 79 5.94 47.25 -40.03
N ALA A 80 4.59 47.19 -40.08
CA ALA A 80 3.83 45.96 -39.86
C ALA A 80 4.33 44.82 -40.76
N GLY A 81 4.82 43.73 -40.14
CA GLY A 81 5.43 42.58 -40.83
C GLY A 81 6.97 42.54 -40.80
N SER A 82 7.64 43.50 -40.15
CA SER A 82 9.09 43.43 -39.90
C SER A 82 9.44 42.28 -38.93
N PRO A 83 10.59 41.61 -39.11
CA PRO A 83 11.02 40.58 -38.18
C PRO A 83 11.27 41.18 -36.79
N THR A 84 10.95 40.43 -35.73
CA THR A 84 11.31 40.81 -34.35
C THR A 84 12.83 40.93 -34.22
N PRO A 85 13.35 41.72 -33.26
CA PRO A 85 14.78 41.80 -32.97
C PRO A 85 15.43 40.41 -32.84
N PHE A 86 14.77 39.48 -32.15
CA PHE A 86 15.22 38.11 -32.01
C PHE A 86 15.25 37.34 -33.35
N ALA A 87 14.16 37.36 -34.13
CA ALA A 87 14.11 36.69 -35.43
C ALA A 87 15.14 37.26 -36.43
N PHE A 88 15.41 38.57 -36.36
CA PHE A 88 16.47 39.21 -37.12
C PHE A 88 17.84 38.68 -36.72
N LEU A 89 18.16 38.60 -35.42
CA LEU A 89 19.43 38.10 -34.91
C LEU A 89 19.67 36.64 -35.30
N VAL A 90 18.66 35.77 -35.18
CA VAL A 90 18.71 34.38 -35.64
C VAL A 90 19.00 34.29 -37.14
N SER A 91 18.36 35.14 -37.93
CA SER A 91 18.60 35.21 -39.38
C SER A 91 20.00 35.76 -39.69
N ALA A 92 20.50 36.72 -38.91
CA ALA A 92 21.85 37.27 -39.04
C ALA A 92 22.90 36.21 -38.71
N PHE A 93 22.65 35.37 -37.70
CA PHE A 93 23.51 34.24 -37.36
C PHE A 93 23.62 33.22 -38.50
N ARG A 94 22.50 32.91 -39.17
CA ARG A 94 22.49 32.07 -40.38
C ARG A 94 23.31 32.70 -41.51
N ARG A 95 23.10 34.01 -41.78
CA ARG A 95 23.88 34.74 -42.78
C ARG A 95 25.37 34.77 -42.47
N ALA A 96 25.75 34.92 -41.19
CA ALA A 96 27.15 34.86 -40.76
C ALA A 96 27.77 33.49 -41.07
N ALA A 97 27.05 32.40 -40.82
CA ALA A 97 27.49 31.05 -41.17
C ALA A 97 27.62 30.84 -42.69
N ASP A 98 26.69 31.40 -43.48
CA ASP A 98 26.75 31.34 -44.94
C ASP A 98 27.95 32.11 -45.50
N GLU A 99 28.22 33.31 -45.00
CA GLU A 99 29.40 34.08 -45.41
C GLU A 99 30.70 33.41 -44.92
N ALA A 100 30.72 32.83 -43.72
CA ALA A 100 31.86 32.03 -43.24
C ALA A 100 32.19 30.87 -44.20
N ARG A 101 31.16 30.19 -44.74
CA ARG A 101 31.34 29.14 -45.75
C ARG A 101 31.85 29.72 -47.08
N LYS A 102 31.36 30.88 -47.52
CA LYS A 102 31.81 31.51 -48.78
C LYS A 102 33.27 31.98 -48.72
N ILE A 103 33.73 32.54 -47.60
CA ILE A 103 35.12 33.01 -47.47
C ILE A 103 36.14 31.86 -47.48
N SER A 104 35.72 30.61 -47.25
CA SER A 104 36.60 29.44 -47.35
C SER A 104 37.20 29.26 -48.76
N THR A 105 36.55 29.83 -49.78
CA THR A 105 36.99 29.78 -51.18
C THR A 105 38.03 30.86 -51.54
N ILE A 106 38.32 31.79 -50.63
CA ILE A 106 39.30 32.87 -50.84
C ILE A 106 40.72 32.30 -50.75
N ARG A 107 41.53 32.54 -51.80
CA ARG A 107 42.91 32.03 -51.90
C ARG A 107 43.90 32.75 -50.99
N ASP A 108 43.66 34.03 -50.67
CA ASP A 108 44.52 34.81 -49.78
C ASP A 108 44.30 34.39 -48.32
N ALA A 109 45.33 33.78 -47.72
CA ALA A 109 45.29 33.27 -46.36
C ALA A 109 45.17 34.37 -45.29
N ALA A 110 45.82 35.53 -45.49
CA ALA A 110 45.81 36.63 -44.52
C ALA A 110 44.46 37.34 -44.52
N LEU A 111 43.92 37.63 -45.71
CA LEU A 111 42.56 38.18 -45.85
C LEU A 111 41.50 37.22 -45.31
N ARG A 112 41.61 35.92 -45.62
CA ARG A 112 40.70 34.89 -45.10
C ARG A 112 40.71 34.82 -43.57
N ALA A 113 41.89 34.84 -42.94
CA ALA A 113 42.01 34.83 -41.48
C ALA A 113 41.40 36.08 -40.84
N ARG A 114 41.63 37.26 -41.44
CA ARG A 114 41.03 38.52 -40.99
C ARG A 114 39.50 38.47 -41.06
N LEU A 115 38.94 38.08 -42.21
CA LEU A 115 37.49 37.99 -42.41
C LEU A 115 36.84 36.95 -41.50
N ALA A 116 37.50 35.80 -41.30
CA ALA A 116 37.03 34.78 -40.37
C ALA A 116 36.98 35.32 -38.93
N ALA A 117 37.98 36.09 -38.50
CA ALA A 117 37.96 36.73 -37.18
C ALA A 117 36.86 37.78 -37.05
N SER A 118 36.60 38.59 -38.08
CA SER A 118 35.51 39.58 -38.07
C SER A 118 34.12 38.93 -38.06
N ILE A 119 33.91 37.86 -38.84
CA ILE A 119 32.66 37.08 -38.81
C ILE A 119 32.48 36.39 -37.45
N ALA A 120 33.54 35.82 -36.88
CA ALA A 120 33.49 35.18 -35.56
C ALA A 120 33.15 36.20 -34.45
N HIS A 121 33.76 37.39 -34.48
CA HIS A 121 33.45 38.46 -33.55
C HIS A 121 31.99 38.92 -33.67
N LEU A 122 31.50 39.15 -34.89
CA LEU A 122 30.12 39.53 -35.12
C LEU A 122 29.13 38.42 -34.71
N ARG A 123 29.46 37.14 -34.95
CA ARG A 123 28.65 36.00 -34.52
C ARG A 123 28.54 35.94 -32.99
N ALA A 124 29.64 36.18 -32.28
CA ALA A 124 29.64 36.25 -30.81
C ALA A 124 28.77 37.40 -30.29
N LEU A 125 28.84 38.58 -30.91
CA LEU A 125 27.96 39.71 -30.59
C LEU A 125 26.49 39.37 -30.86
N ILE A 126 26.17 38.80 -32.03
CA ILE A 126 24.81 38.38 -32.37
C ILE A 126 24.26 37.43 -31.29
N LEU A 127 25.04 36.43 -30.86
CA LEU A 127 24.63 35.50 -29.79
C LEU A 127 24.42 36.21 -28.45
N SER A 128 25.32 37.12 -28.07
CA SER A 128 25.20 37.90 -26.83
C SER A 128 23.91 38.73 -26.82
N TYR A 129 23.66 39.48 -27.90
CA TYR A 129 22.43 40.25 -28.04
C TYR A 129 21.20 39.35 -28.18
N SER A 130 21.30 38.16 -28.79
CA SER A 130 20.20 37.19 -28.79
C SER A 130 19.81 36.76 -27.39
N ARG A 131 20.77 36.55 -26.48
CA ARG A 131 20.48 36.23 -25.07
C ARG A 131 19.86 37.41 -24.33
N ILE A 132 20.37 38.62 -24.54
CA ILE A 132 19.84 39.85 -23.94
C ILE A 132 18.38 40.07 -24.37
N VAL A 133 18.09 40.01 -25.67
CA VAL A 133 16.73 40.14 -26.19
C VAL A 133 15.83 39.01 -25.71
N ALA A 134 16.35 37.79 -25.59
CA ALA A 134 15.57 36.66 -25.10
C ALA A 134 15.20 36.78 -23.61
N GLY A 135 16.07 37.38 -22.79
CA GLY A 135 15.79 37.63 -21.37
C GLY A 135 15.00 38.91 -21.11
N ASN A 136 15.22 39.95 -21.92
CA ASN A 136 14.59 41.26 -21.79
C ASN A 136 14.03 41.69 -23.16
N PRO A 137 12.80 41.26 -23.52
CA PRO A 137 12.21 41.54 -24.83
C PRO A 137 12.03 43.04 -25.10
N ASP A 138 11.85 43.85 -24.05
CA ASP A 138 11.65 45.31 -24.13
C ASP A 138 12.95 46.09 -24.36
N THR A 139 14.11 45.42 -24.49
CA THR A 139 15.41 46.09 -24.69
C THR A 139 15.46 46.89 -26.00
N PHE A 140 14.72 46.46 -27.04
CA PHE A 140 14.68 47.11 -28.35
C PHE A 140 13.24 47.25 -28.85
N PRO A 141 12.94 48.21 -29.75
CA PRO A 141 11.61 48.38 -30.32
C PRO A 141 11.11 47.10 -31.02
N THR A 142 9.97 46.56 -30.57
CA THR A 142 9.32 45.38 -31.16
C THR A 142 8.02 45.74 -31.86
N PRO A 143 7.62 45.02 -32.94
CA PRO A 143 6.30 45.19 -33.53
C PRO A 143 5.17 44.94 -32.51
N PRO A 144 4.04 45.67 -32.58
CA PRO A 144 2.91 45.47 -31.68
C PRO A 144 2.32 44.06 -31.85
N GLY A 145 2.15 43.34 -30.74
CA GLY A 145 1.65 41.95 -30.74
C GLY A 145 2.71 40.88 -31.03
N ALA A 146 4.00 41.23 -31.04
CA ALA A 146 5.08 40.25 -31.15
C ALA A 146 5.05 39.23 -29.98
N GLN A 147 5.27 37.96 -30.30
CA GLN A 147 5.42 36.91 -29.29
C GLN A 147 6.76 37.06 -28.55
N HIS A 148 6.82 36.55 -27.32
CA HIS A 148 8.05 36.51 -26.55
C HIS A 148 9.13 35.68 -27.29
N PRO A 149 10.41 36.13 -27.35
CA PRO A 149 11.49 35.39 -28.02
C PRO A 149 11.69 33.94 -27.55
N ALA A 150 11.32 33.65 -26.30
CA ALA A 150 11.33 32.29 -25.76
C ALA A 150 10.41 31.32 -26.54
N ALA A 151 9.34 31.82 -27.18
CA ALA A 151 8.48 31.00 -28.03
C ALA A 151 9.23 30.51 -29.27
N ASP A 152 9.99 31.37 -29.93
CA ASP A 152 10.85 30.99 -31.07
C ASP A 152 11.92 29.98 -30.65
N LEU A 153 12.55 30.20 -29.48
CA LEU A 153 13.51 29.26 -28.89
C LEU A 153 12.89 27.88 -28.63
N LEU A 154 11.69 27.84 -28.05
CA LEU A 154 10.97 26.60 -27.78
C LEU A 154 10.64 25.85 -29.08
N VAL A 155 10.17 26.55 -30.11
CA VAL A 155 9.89 25.95 -31.44
C VAL A 155 11.17 25.32 -32.02
N PHE A 156 12.31 26.01 -31.95
CA PHE A 156 13.58 25.44 -32.41
C PHE A 156 14.01 24.21 -31.62
N LEU A 157 13.87 24.23 -30.29
CA LEU A 157 14.20 23.11 -29.43
C LEU A 157 13.29 21.90 -29.71
N LEU A 158 11.99 22.12 -29.88
CA LEU A 158 11.03 21.07 -30.22
C LEU A 158 11.28 20.50 -31.62
N ALA A 159 11.66 21.34 -32.59
CA ALA A 159 12.01 20.90 -33.93
C ALA A 159 13.29 20.02 -33.95
N GLU A 160 14.33 20.39 -33.19
CA GLU A 160 15.53 19.55 -33.03
C GLU A 160 15.27 18.28 -32.22
N ALA A 161 14.28 18.31 -31.33
CA ALA A 161 13.87 17.14 -30.55
C ALA A 161 12.91 16.22 -31.30
N ALA A 162 12.51 16.51 -32.55
CA ALA A 162 11.65 15.64 -33.33
C ALA A 162 12.38 14.34 -33.73
N ASP A 163 11.69 13.20 -33.64
CA ASP A 163 12.24 11.92 -34.11
C ASP A 163 12.00 11.80 -35.62
N PRO A 164 13.01 11.45 -36.45
CA PRO A 164 12.79 11.18 -37.87
C PRO A 164 11.75 10.08 -38.15
N LEU A 165 11.51 9.18 -37.18
CA LEU A 165 10.57 8.08 -37.27
C LEU A 165 9.15 8.42 -36.75
N ASP A 166 8.96 9.60 -36.17
CA ASP A 166 7.67 10.05 -35.63
C ASP A 166 6.82 10.65 -36.76
N PRO A 167 5.58 10.14 -36.98
CA PRO A 167 4.71 10.62 -38.07
C PRO A 167 4.17 12.02 -37.84
N THR A 168 4.28 12.59 -36.64
CA THR A 168 3.78 13.94 -36.37
C THR A 168 4.79 14.99 -36.85
N PRO A 169 4.38 16.00 -37.65
CA PRO A 169 5.32 16.98 -38.20
C PRO A 169 5.98 17.82 -37.11
N ALA A 170 7.28 18.10 -37.28
CA ALA A 170 8.02 18.99 -36.39
C ALA A 170 7.40 20.40 -36.41
N PRO A 171 7.26 21.07 -35.25
CA PRO A 171 6.72 22.42 -35.22
C PRO A 171 7.73 23.41 -35.83
N GLY A 172 7.30 24.18 -36.82
CA GLY A 172 8.06 25.32 -37.35
C GLY A 172 9.27 24.96 -38.21
N ALA A 173 10.10 25.97 -38.50
CA ALA A 173 11.32 25.83 -39.29
C ALA A 173 12.50 25.43 -38.39
N PRO A 174 13.45 24.60 -38.89
CA PRO A 174 14.61 24.22 -38.10
C PRO A 174 15.50 25.42 -37.75
N PRO A 175 16.15 25.42 -36.58
CA PRO A 175 17.08 26.47 -36.22
C PRO A 175 18.27 26.53 -37.19
N PRO A 176 18.96 27.68 -37.28
CA PRO A 176 20.25 27.74 -37.95
C PRO A 176 21.23 26.72 -37.34
N PRO A 177 22.04 26.00 -38.14
CA PRO A 177 22.98 25.01 -37.63
C PRO A 177 23.91 25.58 -36.55
N GLY A 178 24.00 24.88 -35.41
CA GLY A 178 24.84 25.26 -34.27
C GLY A 178 24.33 26.43 -33.43
N PHE A 179 23.19 27.05 -33.78
CA PHE A 179 22.66 28.19 -33.01
C PHE A 179 22.30 27.80 -31.58
N ILE A 180 21.52 26.72 -31.40
CA ILE A 180 21.07 26.28 -30.07
C ILE A 180 22.25 25.87 -29.19
N ASP A 181 23.19 25.09 -29.74
CA ASP A 181 24.36 24.63 -28.98
C ASP A 181 25.26 25.79 -28.54
N GLU A 182 25.48 26.80 -29.39
CA GLU A 182 26.27 27.98 -29.02
C GLU A 182 25.49 28.94 -28.11
N PHE A 183 24.17 29.03 -28.28
CA PHE A 183 23.30 29.86 -27.43
C PHE A 183 23.39 29.40 -25.97
N PHE A 184 23.26 28.10 -25.71
CA PHE A 184 23.27 27.53 -24.35
C PHE A 184 24.65 27.08 -23.84
N GLY A 185 25.54 26.58 -24.70
CA GLY A 185 26.74 25.82 -24.29
C GLY A 185 27.98 26.64 -23.88
N GLY A 186 28.04 27.94 -24.23
CA GLY A 186 29.19 28.82 -23.95
C GLY A 186 28.88 30.04 -23.10
N ALA A 187 27.68 30.10 -22.52
CA ALA A 187 27.18 31.25 -21.76
C ALA A 187 27.46 31.11 -20.26
N ASP A 188 27.84 32.21 -19.63
CA ASP A 188 27.82 32.42 -18.19
C ASP A 188 26.39 32.42 -17.62
N TYR A 189 26.25 32.13 -16.33
CA TYR A 189 24.94 31.97 -15.70
C TYR A 189 24.07 33.23 -15.80
N ASP A 190 24.67 34.40 -15.56
CA ASP A 190 23.95 35.69 -15.54
C ASP A 190 23.42 36.10 -16.92
N SER A 191 24.02 35.60 -18.00
CA SER A 191 23.55 35.89 -19.36
C SER A 191 22.46 34.93 -19.85
N ILE A 192 22.43 33.69 -19.33
CA ILE A 192 21.43 32.69 -19.74
C ILE A 192 20.18 32.73 -18.87
N GLU A 193 20.32 32.95 -17.55
CA GLU A 193 19.24 32.83 -16.57
C GLU A 193 17.97 33.65 -16.94
N PRO A 194 18.08 34.91 -17.38
CA PRO A 194 16.90 35.70 -17.73
C PRO A 194 16.11 35.10 -18.90
N ALA A 195 16.79 34.50 -19.88
CA ALA A 195 16.16 33.86 -21.04
C ALA A 195 15.51 32.51 -20.68
N MET A 196 15.94 31.87 -19.58
CA MET A 196 15.44 30.56 -19.16
C MET A 196 14.06 30.64 -18.48
N GLY A 197 13.73 31.75 -17.82
CA GLY A 197 12.48 31.90 -17.06
C GLY A 197 11.23 31.60 -17.90
N GLU A 198 10.99 32.43 -18.91
CA GLU A 198 9.84 32.26 -19.80
C GLU A 198 9.95 30.98 -20.65
N LEU A 199 11.16 30.55 -21.01
CA LEU A 199 11.37 29.31 -21.76
C LEU A 199 10.88 28.08 -20.98
N TYR A 200 11.21 27.97 -19.69
CA TYR A 200 10.72 26.88 -18.85
C TYR A 200 9.21 26.97 -18.60
N GLU A 201 8.65 28.16 -18.53
CA GLU A 201 7.21 28.35 -18.41
C GLU A 201 6.46 27.90 -19.67
N LEU A 202 6.92 28.28 -20.86
CA LEU A 202 6.34 27.82 -22.11
C LEU A 202 6.53 26.31 -22.31
N LEU A 203 7.68 25.76 -21.89
CA LEU A 203 7.93 24.33 -21.92
C LEU A 203 6.97 23.58 -20.98
N ARG A 204 6.71 24.09 -19.77
CA ARG A 204 5.68 23.56 -18.86
C ARG A 204 4.30 23.60 -19.50
N GLN A 205 3.92 24.72 -20.12
CA GLN A 205 2.63 24.88 -20.79
C GLN A 205 2.45 23.91 -21.97
N SER A 206 3.53 23.53 -22.65
CA SER A 206 3.46 22.58 -23.77
C SER A 206 3.00 21.17 -23.38
N VAL A 207 3.13 20.81 -22.09
CA VAL A 207 2.65 19.53 -21.53
C VAL A 207 1.43 19.71 -20.61
N ASP A 208 0.86 20.91 -20.54
CA ASP A 208 -0.32 21.16 -19.71
C ASP A 208 -1.53 20.40 -20.28
N LYS A 209 -2.20 19.64 -19.41
CA LYS A 209 -3.36 18.79 -19.77
C LYS A 209 -3.07 17.78 -20.88
N VAL A 210 -1.82 17.32 -21.00
CA VAL A 210 -1.43 16.25 -21.94
C VAL A 210 -1.57 14.89 -21.26
N SER A 211 -2.28 13.96 -21.89
CA SER A 211 -2.42 12.58 -21.39
C SER A 211 -1.29 11.69 -21.89
N ALA A 212 -1.29 10.43 -21.45
CA ALA A 212 -0.37 9.40 -21.93
C ALA A 212 -0.39 9.19 -23.46
N LEU A 213 -1.44 9.61 -24.18
CA LEU A 213 -1.53 9.47 -25.64
C LEU A 213 -1.15 10.75 -26.40
N GLY A 214 -0.84 11.84 -25.70
CA GLY A 214 -0.42 13.10 -26.32
C GLY A 214 1.10 13.23 -26.50
N ASP A 215 1.53 14.37 -27.06
CA ASP A 215 2.95 14.65 -27.38
C ASP A 215 3.70 15.25 -26.18
N PHE A 216 3.98 14.41 -25.18
CA PHE A 216 4.85 14.80 -24.06
C PHE A 216 6.32 14.44 -24.30
N GLN A 217 6.59 13.54 -25.24
CA GLN A 217 7.91 12.97 -25.49
C GLN A 217 8.89 14.04 -26.01
N ARG A 218 8.45 14.95 -26.87
CA ARG A 218 9.31 16.03 -27.38
C ARG A 218 9.63 17.07 -26.30
N PRO A 219 8.66 17.63 -25.57
CA PRO A 219 8.95 18.49 -24.43
C PRO A 219 9.89 17.82 -23.41
N LEU A 220 9.72 16.53 -23.14
CA LEU A 220 10.57 15.79 -22.20
C LEU A 220 12.01 15.66 -22.71
N ARG A 221 12.21 15.39 -24.01
CA ARG A 221 13.55 15.39 -24.63
C ARG A 221 14.21 16.76 -24.56
N VAL A 222 13.45 17.83 -24.79
CA VAL A 222 13.93 19.22 -24.63
C VAL A 222 14.35 19.47 -23.19
N LEU A 223 13.51 19.14 -22.20
CA LEU A 223 13.83 19.28 -20.79
C LEU A 223 15.12 18.54 -20.43
N ARG A 224 15.25 17.28 -20.87
CA ARG A 224 16.45 16.46 -20.64
C ARG A 224 17.71 17.10 -21.23
N ARG A 225 17.63 17.66 -22.43
CA ARG A 225 18.76 18.36 -23.07
C ARG A 225 19.14 19.63 -22.30
N LEU A 226 18.17 20.46 -21.95
CA LEU A 226 18.42 21.70 -21.20
C LEU A 226 19.06 21.39 -19.84
N VAL A 227 18.56 20.38 -19.12
CA VAL A 227 19.13 19.95 -17.84
C VAL A 227 20.52 19.31 -17.99
N GLY A 228 20.86 18.78 -19.16
CA GLY A 228 22.22 18.33 -19.48
C GLY A 228 23.27 19.45 -19.51
N ILE A 229 22.83 20.71 -19.61
CA ILE A 229 23.71 21.89 -19.63
C ILE A 229 23.75 22.50 -18.22
N PRO A 230 24.92 22.58 -17.56
CA PRO A 230 25.01 22.94 -16.13
C PRO A 230 24.32 24.25 -15.74
N ASN A 231 24.48 25.32 -16.53
CA ASN A 231 23.89 26.64 -16.21
C ASN A 231 22.36 26.65 -16.42
N CYS A 232 21.85 25.91 -17.41
CA CYS A 232 20.41 25.73 -17.61
C CYS A 232 19.80 24.88 -16.48
N ALA A 233 20.47 23.81 -16.06
CA ALA A 233 20.07 23.01 -14.89
C ALA A 233 20.01 23.86 -13.61
N LYS A 234 21.01 24.73 -13.41
CA LYS A 234 21.03 25.69 -12.30
C LYS A 234 19.90 26.70 -12.40
N ALA A 235 19.57 27.20 -13.59
CA ALA A 235 18.45 28.11 -13.80
C ALA A 235 17.10 27.43 -13.50
N LEU A 236 16.93 26.16 -13.88
CA LEU A 236 15.72 25.38 -13.60
C LEU A 236 15.42 25.28 -12.10
N VAL A 237 16.41 24.88 -11.29
CA VAL A 237 16.21 24.73 -9.84
C VAL A 237 16.12 26.07 -9.10
N ASN A 238 16.55 27.17 -9.71
CA ASN A 238 16.36 28.53 -9.20
C ASN A 238 15.05 29.17 -9.67
N HIS A 239 14.33 28.53 -10.60
CA HIS A 239 13.14 29.08 -11.20
C HIS A 239 12.07 29.39 -10.13
N PRO A 240 11.35 30.52 -10.20
CA PRO A 240 10.32 30.87 -9.21
C PRO A 240 9.22 29.82 -9.07
N LYS A 241 8.94 29.06 -10.14
CA LYS A 241 8.01 27.93 -10.17
C LYS A 241 8.69 26.56 -10.02
N TRP A 242 9.92 26.50 -9.49
CA TRP A 242 10.51 25.23 -9.05
C TRP A 242 9.69 24.66 -7.88
N ILE A 243 9.52 25.48 -6.84
CA ILE A 243 8.58 25.25 -5.74
C ILE A 243 7.63 26.46 -5.70
N PRO A 244 6.43 26.36 -6.28
CA PRO A 244 5.45 27.44 -6.24
C PRO A 244 5.09 27.83 -4.80
N LYS A 245 5.11 29.14 -4.51
CA LYS A 245 4.76 29.73 -3.19
C LYS A 245 3.37 30.36 -3.16
N ASN A 246 2.69 30.45 -4.29
CA ASN A 246 1.43 31.16 -4.40
C ASN A 246 0.29 30.29 -3.87
N GLN A 247 -0.43 30.79 -2.86
CA GLN A 247 -1.68 30.18 -2.42
C GLN A 247 -2.79 30.61 -3.38
N ILE A 248 -3.42 29.64 -4.04
CA ILE A 248 -4.56 29.88 -4.92
C ILE A 248 -5.83 29.55 -4.13
N MET A 249 -6.79 30.47 -4.11
CA MET A 249 -8.06 30.26 -3.41
C MET A 249 -8.72 28.96 -3.92
N LEU A 250 -9.19 28.10 -3.00
CA LEU A 250 -9.83 26.80 -3.27
C LEU A 250 -8.94 25.65 -3.79
N ILE A 251 -7.67 25.90 -4.16
CA ILE A 251 -6.72 24.86 -4.59
C ILE A 251 -5.67 24.66 -3.51
N GLY A 252 -5.53 23.43 -3.00
CA GLY A 252 -4.53 23.13 -1.96
C GLY A 252 -3.11 23.05 -2.51
N GLU A 253 -2.15 23.15 -1.59
CA GLU A 253 -0.72 23.28 -1.95
C GLU A 253 -0.17 22.08 -2.72
N GLY A 254 -0.64 20.86 -2.43
CA GLY A 254 -0.27 19.66 -3.15
C GLY A 254 -0.67 19.71 -4.62
N ARG A 255 -1.89 20.20 -4.89
CA ARG A 255 -2.40 20.40 -6.25
C ARG A 255 -1.69 21.56 -6.96
N VAL A 256 -1.35 22.64 -6.24
CA VAL A 256 -0.55 23.74 -6.81
C VAL A 256 0.84 23.25 -7.25
N MET A 257 1.48 22.38 -6.46
CA MET A 257 2.77 21.78 -6.84
C MET A 257 2.67 21.01 -8.16
N GLU A 258 1.60 20.24 -8.39
CA GLU A 258 1.40 19.52 -9.65
C GLU A 258 1.20 20.45 -10.85
N LEU A 259 0.27 21.40 -10.75
CA LEU A 259 -0.16 22.17 -11.92
C LEU A 259 0.82 23.30 -12.29
N TYR A 260 1.45 23.92 -11.30
CA TYR A 260 2.23 25.14 -11.51
C TYR A 260 3.73 24.93 -11.43
N SER A 261 4.22 23.83 -10.83
CA SER A 261 5.65 23.58 -10.86
C SER A 261 6.11 23.12 -12.24
N VAL A 262 7.35 23.47 -12.61
CA VAL A 262 7.89 23.12 -13.93
C VAL A 262 7.90 21.60 -14.13
N LEU A 263 8.34 20.83 -13.13
CA LEU A 263 8.35 19.36 -13.20
C LEU A 263 6.97 18.73 -12.98
N GLY A 264 6.10 19.38 -12.21
CA GLY A 264 4.76 18.86 -11.89
C GLY A 264 3.92 18.58 -13.13
N ALA A 265 3.98 19.47 -14.13
CA ALA A 265 3.26 19.29 -15.39
C ALA A 265 3.72 18.03 -16.16
N PHE A 266 5.00 17.68 -16.11
CA PHE A 266 5.48 16.44 -16.71
C PHE A 266 5.07 15.20 -15.90
N PHE A 267 5.07 15.30 -14.57
CA PHE A 267 4.57 14.20 -13.73
C PHE A 267 3.05 14.01 -13.86
N HIS A 268 2.27 15.05 -14.20
CA HIS A 268 0.83 14.96 -14.41
C HIS A 268 0.44 14.03 -15.59
N VAL A 269 1.31 13.89 -16.60
CA VAL A 269 1.04 13.08 -17.80
C VAL A 269 0.78 11.63 -17.42
N SER A 270 -0.46 11.16 -17.56
CA SER A 270 -0.89 9.86 -17.04
C SER A 270 -1.97 9.22 -17.91
N ALA A 271 -2.12 7.89 -17.80
CA ALA A 271 -3.28 7.17 -18.32
C ALA A 271 -4.43 7.13 -17.30
N ILE A 272 -4.10 7.18 -16.01
CA ILE A 272 -5.10 7.36 -14.93
C ILE A 272 -5.74 8.74 -15.08
N ARG A 273 -7.08 8.75 -15.14
CA ARG A 273 -7.89 9.94 -15.38
C ARG A 273 -7.94 10.87 -14.17
N ASP A 274 -7.70 12.16 -14.39
CA ASP A 274 -8.07 13.22 -13.45
C ASP A 274 -9.40 13.85 -13.89
N ARG A 275 -10.42 13.82 -13.03
CA ARG A 275 -11.76 14.31 -13.35
C ARG A 275 -11.86 15.84 -13.28
N GLU A 276 -11.14 16.46 -12.35
CA GLU A 276 -11.17 17.92 -12.15
C GLU A 276 -10.27 18.63 -13.16
N PHE A 277 -9.14 18.00 -13.51
CA PHE A 277 -8.14 18.54 -14.44
C PHE A 277 -7.92 17.59 -15.62
N ALA A 278 -8.98 17.35 -16.40
CA ALA A 278 -8.96 16.38 -17.49
C ALA A 278 -7.90 16.67 -18.55
N SER A 279 -7.08 15.66 -18.81
CA SER A 279 -6.06 15.66 -19.86
C SER A 279 -6.60 15.17 -21.20
N LYS A 280 -5.98 15.59 -22.30
CA LYS A 280 -6.31 15.20 -23.67
C LYS A 280 -5.10 14.55 -24.36
N PRO A 281 -5.33 13.55 -25.23
CA PRO A 281 -6.62 12.90 -25.51
C PRO A 281 -7.12 12.02 -24.34
N ASP A 282 -8.43 11.76 -24.26
CA ASP A 282 -9.00 10.92 -23.19
C ASP A 282 -8.62 9.44 -23.40
N VAL A 283 -7.76 8.92 -22.54
CA VAL A 283 -7.23 7.54 -22.66
C VAL A 283 -8.32 6.50 -22.48
N GLY A 284 -9.24 6.70 -21.52
CA GLY A 284 -10.34 5.78 -21.26
C GLY A 284 -11.25 5.64 -22.48
N GLN A 285 -11.65 6.77 -23.07
CA GLN A 285 -12.51 6.77 -24.25
C GLN A 285 -11.81 6.23 -25.51
N GLN A 286 -10.53 6.54 -25.71
CA GLN A 286 -9.83 6.08 -26.92
C GLN A 286 -9.48 4.59 -26.85
N CYS A 287 -8.92 4.15 -25.72
CA CYS A 287 -8.38 2.80 -25.57
C CYS A 287 -9.41 1.77 -25.07
N PHE A 288 -10.43 2.18 -24.33
CA PHE A 288 -11.28 1.29 -23.55
C PHE A 288 -12.80 1.56 -23.66
N SER A 289 -13.24 2.38 -24.61
CA SER A 289 -14.69 2.52 -24.86
C SER A 289 -15.30 1.22 -25.38
N GLU A 290 -16.47 0.87 -24.84
CA GLU A 290 -17.20 -0.35 -25.19
C GLU A 290 -16.33 -1.62 -25.06
N ALA A 291 -15.50 -1.70 -24.01
CA ALA A 291 -14.51 -2.75 -23.87
C ALA A 291 -15.09 -4.18 -23.93
N SER A 292 -16.35 -4.37 -23.52
CA SER A 292 -17.06 -5.65 -23.57
C SER A 292 -17.34 -6.15 -25.00
N SER A 293 -17.41 -5.25 -25.99
CA SER A 293 -17.65 -5.58 -27.40
C SER A 293 -16.35 -5.72 -28.22
N ARG A 294 -15.21 -5.26 -27.67
CA ARG A 294 -13.91 -5.28 -28.36
C ARG A 294 -13.27 -6.67 -28.36
N ARG A 295 -12.47 -6.93 -29.40
CA ARG A 295 -11.68 -8.17 -29.46
C ARG A 295 -10.58 -8.13 -28.38
N PRO A 296 -10.31 -9.24 -27.67
CA PRO A 296 -9.26 -9.27 -26.64
C PRO A 296 -7.88 -8.83 -27.12
N ALA A 297 -7.52 -9.12 -28.38
CA ALA A 297 -6.25 -8.71 -28.97
C ALA A 297 -6.11 -7.18 -29.09
N ASP A 298 -7.19 -6.46 -29.39
CA ASP A 298 -7.18 -5.01 -29.53
C ASP A 298 -7.01 -4.34 -28.15
N LEU A 299 -7.66 -4.89 -27.12
CA LEU A 299 -7.47 -4.46 -25.72
C LEU A 299 -6.03 -4.69 -25.23
N LEU A 300 -5.44 -5.85 -25.53
CA LEU A 300 -4.05 -6.16 -25.21
C LEU A 300 -3.07 -5.19 -25.89
N SER A 301 -3.35 -4.79 -27.13
CA SER A 301 -2.56 -3.77 -27.84
C SER A 301 -2.63 -2.40 -27.13
N SER A 302 -3.83 -1.97 -26.70
CA SER A 302 -4.00 -0.75 -25.91
C SER A 302 -3.19 -0.79 -24.60
N PHE A 303 -3.26 -1.90 -23.85
CA PHE A 303 -2.48 -2.09 -22.64
C PHE A 303 -0.97 -2.02 -22.90
N SER A 304 -0.48 -2.69 -23.95
CA SER A 304 0.94 -2.68 -24.32
C SER A 304 1.42 -1.29 -24.75
N THR A 305 0.57 -0.54 -25.46
CA THR A 305 0.88 0.82 -25.92
C THR A 305 1.03 1.76 -24.73
N ILE A 306 0.04 1.80 -23.84
CA ILE A 306 0.07 2.63 -22.62
C ILE A 306 1.31 2.28 -21.79
N LYS A 307 1.56 0.99 -21.54
CA LYS A 307 2.74 0.53 -20.81
C LYS A 307 4.04 1.04 -21.42
N THR A 308 4.20 0.93 -22.74
CA THR A 308 5.43 1.35 -23.44
C THR A 308 5.63 2.85 -23.32
N VAL A 309 4.57 3.63 -23.57
CA VAL A 309 4.63 5.10 -23.54
C VAL A 309 4.90 5.61 -22.13
N MET A 310 4.24 5.05 -21.11
CA MET A 310 4.46 5.40 -19.71
C MET A 310 5.88 5.04 -19.24
N ASN A 311 6.44 3.89 -19.65
CA ASN A 311 7.83 3.57 -19.34
C ASN A 311 8.82 4.55 -19.97
N GLY A 312 8.54 5.04 -21.19
CA GLY A 312 9.31 6.12 -21.81
C GLY A 312 9.27 7.44 -21.02
N LEU A 313 8.11 7.80 -20.47
CA LEU A 313 7.97 8.94 -19.54
C LEU A 313 8.84 8.74 -18.30
N TYR A 314 8.77 7.56 -17.69
CA TYR A 314 9.51 7.24 -16.46
C TYR A 314 11.02 7.27 -16.66
N ASP A 315 11.52 6.75 -17.77
CA ASP A 315 12.95 6.75 -18.08
C ASP A 315 13.44 8.18 -18.36
N GLY A 316 12.68 8.98 -19.11
CA GLY A 316 13.02 10.38 -19.36
C GLY A 316 13.01 11.24 -18.09
N LEU A 317 12.02 11.07 -17.21
CA LEU A 317 11.96 11.79 -15.92
C LEU A 317 13.04 11.32 -14.95
N LYS A 318 13.35 10.02 -14.92
CA LYS A 318 14.51 9.48 -14.18
C LYS A 318 15.80 10.13 -14.65
N ASP A 319 16.03 10.22 -15.96
CA ASP A 319 17.23 10.85 -16.51
C ASP A 319 17.35 12.32 -16.07
N VAL A 320 16.26 13.09 -16.17
CA VAL A 320 16.21 14.49 -15.73
C VAL A 320 16.59 14.62 -14.25
N LEU A 321 15.92 13.87 -13.37
CA LEU A 321 16.23 13.92 -11.93
C LEU A 321 17.65 13.43 -11.64
N LEU A 322 18.12 12.38 -12.30
CA LEU A 322 19.46 11.83 -12.08
C LEU A 322 20.55 12.82 -12.49
N ILE A 323 20.39 13.55 -13.59
CA ILE A 323 21.33 14.61 -13.99
C ILE A 323 21.37 15.71 -12.92
N LEU A 324 20.21 16.18 -12.45
CA LEU A 324 20.12 17.19 -11.41
C LEU A 324 20.65 16.70 -10.05
N LEU A 325 20.49 15.42 -9.71
CA LEU A 325 21.00 14.84 -8.47
C LEU A 325 22.52 14.57 -8.52
N LYS A 326 23.11 14.43 -9.70
CA LYS A 326 24.57 14.26 -9.86
C LYS A 326 25.33 15.57 -9.70
N ASN A 327 24.72 16.70 -10.06
CA ASN A 327 25.34 18.02 -9.93
C ASN A 327 25.16 18.57 -8.50
N LEU A 328 26.27 19.01 -7.89
CA LEU A 328 26.32 19.52 -6.51
C LEU A 328 25.52 20.81 -6.33
N ASP A 329 25.45 21.66 -7.36
CA ASP A 329 24.72 22.94 -7.32
C ASP A 329 23.19 22.75 -7.33
N THR A 330 22.71 21.59 -7.79
CA THR A 330 21.28 21.31 -8.00
C THR A 330 20.75 20.25 -7.04
N ARG A 331 21.58 19.32 -6.55
CA ARG A 331 21.17 18.18 -5.71
C ARG A 331 20.28 18.57 -4.53
N GLU A 332 20.72 19.53 -3.71
CA GLU A 332 19.99 19.92 -2.50
C GLU A 332 18.57 20.41 -2.79
N LYS A 333 18.40 21.13 -3.90
CA LYS A 333 17.10 21.69 -4.32
C LYS A 333 16.17 20.65 -4.91
N VAL A 334 16.72 19.58 -5.50
CA VAL A 334 15.93 18.42 -5.94
C VAL A 334 15.42 17.64 -4.75
N LEU A 335 16.27 17.39 -3.75
CA LEU A 335 15.86 16.73 -2.51
C LEU A 335 14.82 17.56 -1.75
N GLU A 336 14.99 18.88 -1.72
CA GLU A 336 14.00 19.81 -1.18
C GLU A 336 12.68 19.77 -1.97
N TYR A 337 12.72 19.76 -3.31
CA TYR A 337 11.52 19.65 -4.14
C TYR A 337 10.75 18.36 -3.87
N ILE A 338 11.43 17.21 -3.84
CA ILE A 338 10.78 15.91 -3.58
C ILE A 338 10.17 15.90 -2.17
N ALA A 339 10.90 16.39 -1.16
CA ALA A 339 10.40 16.50 0.21
C ALA A 339 9.15 17.39 0.28
N GLU A 340 9.16 18.53 -0.40
CA GLU A 340 8.05 19.46 -0.43
C GLU A 340 6.82 18.89 -1.14
N VAL A 341 7.02 18.13 -2.23
CA VAL A 341 5.94 17.37 -2.88
C VAL A 341 5.33 16.35 -1.92
N ILE A 342 6.14 15.64 -1.12
CA ILE A 342 5.66 14.68 -0.13
C ILE A 342 4.85 15.38 0.96
N ASN A 343 5.43 16.42 1.60
CA ASN A 343 4.81 17.10 2.74
C ASN A 343 3.49 17.77 2.37
N LYS A 344 3.43 18.48 1.22
CA LYS A 344 2.20 19.14 0.74
C LYS A 344 1.09 18.19 0.33
N ASN A 345 1.38 16.89 0.25
CA ASN A 345 0.45 15.84 -0.13
C ASN A 345 0.29 14.78 0.96
N ALA A 346 0.72 15.05 2.21
CA ALA A 346 0.62 14.09 3.30
C ALA A 346 -0.82 13.60 3.54
N SER A 347 -1.83 14.45 3.31
CA SER A 347 -3.26 14.10 3.41
C SER A 347 -3.74 13.05 2.40
N ARG A 348 -2.92 12.71 1.38
CA ARG A 348 -3.23 11.59 0.47
C ARG A 348 -3.30 10.24 1.17
N SER A 349 -2.69 10.09 2.36
CA SER A 349 -2.78 8.86 3.15
C SER A 349 -4.18 8.59 3.73
N GLY A 350 -5.07 9.58 3.73
CA GLY A 350 -6.44 9.43 4.20
C GLY A 350 -7.28 8.49 3.32
N MET A 351 -8.38 7.97 3.89
CA MET A 351 -9.28 7.04 3.19
C MET A 351 -9.84 7.65 1.89
N GLN A 352 -10.22 8.93 1.91
CA GLN A 352 -10.64 9.68 0.73
C GLN A 352 -9.70 10.86 0.50
N VAL A 353 -9.20 10.98 -0.73
CA VAL A 353 -8.30 12.06 -1.13
C VAL A 353 -9.14 13.19 -1.71
N ASP A 354 -8.93 14.40 -1.20
CA ASP A 354 -9.54 15.60 -1.76
C ASP A 354 -8.81 15.97 -3.08
N PRO A 355 -9.47 15.87 -4.24
CA PRO A 355 -8.84 16.08 -5.55
C PRO A 355 -8.45 17.53 -5.79
N LEU A 356 -9.02 18.50 -5.07
CA LEU A 356 -8.68 19.92 -5.21
C LEU A 356 -7.50 20.31 -4.31
N LYS A 357 -7.27 19.57 -3.22
CA LYS A 357 -6.15 19.84 -2.29
C LYS A 357 -4.87 19.10 -2.63
N CYS A 358 -5.00 17.84 -3.01
CA CYS A 358 -3.86 16.97 -3.27
C CYS A 358 -3.59 16.88 -4.77
N ALA A 359 -2.34 16.58 -5.12
CA ALA A 359 -1.98 16.20 -6.48
C ALA A 359 -2.72 14.92 -6.92
N SER A 360 -2.80 14.69 -8.23
CA SER A 360 -3.49 13.55 -8.81
C SER A 360 -2.80 12.21 -8.48
N SER A 361 -3.57 11.12 -8.57
CA SER A 361 -3.00 9.76 -8.48
C SER A 361 -2.05 9.47 -9.65
N GLY A 362 -2.27 10.06 -10.83
CA GLY A 362 -1.35 9.96 -11.97
C GLY A 362 0.05 10.49 -11.65
N MET A 363 0.14 11.72 -11.11
CA MET A 363 1.41 12.32 -10.70
C MET A 363 2.18 11.45 -9.70
N PHE A 364 1.49 10.98 -8.67
CA PHE A 364 2.14 10.20 -7.60
C PHE A 364 2.51 8.77 -8.03
N VAL A 365 1.76 8.15 -8.94
CA VAL A 365 2.14 6.87 -9.57
C VAL A 365 3.39 7.06 -10.44
N ASN A 366 3.45 8.14 -11.21
CA ASN A 366 4.63 8.45 -12.03
C ASN A 366 5.86 8.75 -11.16
N LEU A 367 5.69 9.54 -10.10
CA LEU A 367 6.75 9.79 -9.12
C LEU A 367 7.21 8.49 -8.45
N SER A 368 6.28 7.59 -8.09
CA SER A 368 6.59 6.25 -7.58
C SER A 368 7.47 5.45 -8.55
N ALA A 369 7.10 5.41 -9.82
CA ALA A 369 7.84 4.68 -10.85
C ALA A 369 9.24 5.25 -11.10
N VAL A 370 9.42 6.57 -10.98
CA VAL A 370 10.71 7.26 -11.12
C VAL A 370 11.58 7.06 -9.88
N MET A 371 11.02 7.21 -8.67
CA MET A 371 11.75 7.00 -7.42
C MET A 371 12.27 5.57 -7.29
N LEU A 372 11.47 4.55 -7.68
CA LEU A 372 11.93 3.16 -7.75
C LEU A 372 13.11 2.98 -8.71
N ARG A 373 13.12 3.65 -9.87
CA ARG A 373 14.23 3.63 -10.82
C ARG A 373 15.49 4.31 -10.28
N LEU A 374 15.34 5.33 -9.43
CA LEU A 374 16.46 5.95 -8.73
C LEU A 374 17.03 5.02 -7.64
N CYS A 375 16.19 4.12 -7.09
CA CYS A 375 16.60 3.10 -6.13
C CYS A 375 17.31 1.90 -6.75
N GLU A 376 17.10 1.57 -8.04
CA GLU A 376 17.68 0.42 -8.75
C GLU A 376 19.14 0.11 -8.37
N PRO A 377 20.09 1.09 -8.36
CA PRO A 377 21.50 0.80 -8.09
C PRO A 377 21.80 0.18 -6.72
N PHE A 378 20.92 0.39 -5.73
CA PHE A 378 21.04 -0.21 -4.41
C PHE A 378 20.00 -1.30 -4.12
N LEU A 379 19.02 -1.50 -5.01
CA LEU A 379 18.15 -2.69 -5.02
C LEU A 379 18.88 -3.91 -5.60
N ASP A 380 19.80 -3.73 -6.55
CA ASP A 380 20.58 -4.86 -7.10
C ASP A 380 21.60 -5.43 -6.11
N ASN A 381 22.00 -4.64 -5.10
CA ASN A 381 23.04 -4.97 -4.13
C ASN A 381 22.55 -4.80 -2.67
N MET A 382 21.31 -5.21 -2.38
CA MET A 382 20.60 -4.96 -1.11
C MET A 382 21.46 -5.25 0.13
N GLU A 383 22.12 -6.42 0.16
CA GLU A 383 22.91 -6.88 1.30
C GLU A 383 24.07 -5.96 1.66
N SER A 384 24.71 -5.33 0.66
CA SER A 384 25.84 -4.43 0.87
C SER A 384 25.44 -2.98 1.15
N LYS A 385 24.19 -2.61 0.84
CA LYS A 385 23.70 -1.23 0.90
C LYS A 385 22.72 -0.97 2.04
N LYS A 386 22.12 -2.00 2.63
CA LYS A 386 21.20 -1.87 3.77
C LYS A 386 21.82 -1.11 4.94
N ASP A 387 23.13 -1.27 5.19
CA ASP A 387 23.85 -0.60 6.28
C ASP A 387 24.05 0.91 6.04
N LYS A 388 23.75 1.40 4.82
CA LYS A 388 23.79 2.84 4.49
C LYS A 388 22.47 3.56 4.80
N ILE A 389 21.45 2.82 5.22
CA ILE A 389 20.13 3.33 5.58
C ILE A 389 20.11 3.50 7.10
N ASP A 390 20.31 4.73 7.55
CA ASP A 390 20.36 5.08 8.97
C ASP A 390 18.95 5.33 9.51
N VAL A 391 18.54 4.54 10.49
CA VAL A 391 17.24 4.67 11.17
C VAL A 391 17.06 6.04 11.85
N LYS A 392 18.17 6.71 12.22
CA LYS A 392 18.13 8.06 12.80
C LYS A 392 17.49 9.10 11.87
N TYR A 393 17.43 8.83 10.56
CA TYR A 393 16.72 9.69 9.61
C TYR A 393 15.25 9.90 10.01
N LEU A 394 14.58 8.89 10.57
CA LEU A 394 13.18 9.01 11.01
C LEU A 394 12.98 10.11 12.08
N PHE A 395 14.03 10.45 12.83
CA PHE A 395 13.96 11.35 13.99
C PHE A 395 14.67 12.69 13.77
N CYS A 396 15.80 12.67 13.06
CA CYS A 396 16.74 13.80 12.99
C CYS A 396 16.75 14.50 11.63
N ASN A 397 15.98 14.02 10.64
CA ASN A 397 15.93 14.67 9.34
C ASN A 397 15.16 16.01 9.38
N ASN A 398 15.44 16.89 8.42
CA ASN A 398 14.81 18.21 8.30
C ASN A 398 13.93 18.36 7.06
N ARG A 399 13.64 17.26 6.35
CA ARG A 399 12.96 17.27 5.05
C ARG A 399 11.56 16.69 5.11
N ILE A 400 11.39 15.52 5.71
CA ILE A 400 10.14 14.78 5.77
C ILE A 400 9.72 14.63 7.22
N ASP A 401 8.44 14.91 7.48
CA ASP A 401 7.85 14.65 8.78
C ASP A 401 7.34 13.21 8.89
N PHE A 402 7.86 12.48 9.90
CA PHE A 402 7.44 11.13 10.26
C PHE A 402 6.73 11.07 11.62
N LYS A 403 6.65 12.19 12.35
CA LYS A 403 6.25 12.21 13.77
C LYS A 403 4.79 11.82 14.00
N ASP A 404 3.92 12.20 13.07
CA ASP A 404 2.49 11.93 13.16
C ASP A 404 2.10 10.53 12.66
N LEU A 405 3.07 9.72 12.20
CA LEU A 405 2.81 8.39 11.70
C LEU A 405 2.74 7.37 12.84
N THR A 406 1.76 6.48 12.78
CA THR A 406 1.64 5.37 13.71
C THR A 406 2.89 4.49 13.65
N ALA A 407 3.54 4.29 14.79
CA ALA A 407 4.69 3.42 14.93
C ALA A 407 4.24 1.97 15.19
N ILE A 408 5.05 1.00 14.77
CA ILE A 408 4.73 -0.43 14.88
C ILE A 408 4.53 -0.89 16.34
N ASN A 409 5.31 -0.35 17.27
CA ASN A 409 5.31 -0.80 18.66
C ASN A 409 5.65 0.30 19.69
N ALA A 410 5.46 1.58 19.35
CA ALA A 410 5.70 2.70 20.25
C ALA A 410 4.50 3.68 20.27
N SER A 411 4.23 4.30 21.42
CA SER A 411 3.26 5.41 21.50
C SER A 411 3.85 6.70 20.90
N SER A 412 2.98 7.64 20.53
CA SER A 412 3.44 8.96 20.05
C SER A 412 4.25 9.70 21.12
N GLU A 413 3.91 9.55 22.41
CA GLU A 413 4.71 10.13 23.50
C GLU A 413 6.07 9.45 23.63
N GLU A 414 6.14 8.11 23.50
CA GLU A 414 7.40 7.36 23.55
C GLU A 414 8.33 7.80 22.42
N VAL A 415 7.81 7.90 21.18
CA VAL A 415 8.57 8.39 20.01
C VAL A 415 9.06 9.82 20.26
N SER A 416 8.19 10.70 20.76
CA SER A 416 8.54 12.11 21.04
C SER A 416 9.63 12.23 22.10
N SER A 417 9.52 11.48 23.20
CA SER A 417 10.52 11.47 24.28
C SER A 417 11.89 11.00 23.79
N TRP A 418 11.90 10.07 22.83
CA TRP A 418 13.14 9.58 22.27
C TRP A 418 13.79 10.59 21.33
N ILE A 419 13.00 11.29 20.50
CA ILE A 419 13.47 12.41 19.69
C ILE A 419 14.11 13.48 20.57
N GLU A 420 13.49 13.82 21.70
CA GLU A 420 14.06 14.76 22.67
C GLU A 420 15.38 14.26 23.26
N THR A 421 15.46 12.97 23.61
CA THR A 421 16.68 12.36 24.15
C THR A 421 17.82 12.42 23.15
N ILE A 422 17.60 12.04 21.89
CA ILE A 422 18.62 12.10 20.82
C ILE A 422 19.09 13.54 20.60
N ASN A 423 18.14 14.49 20.55
CA ASN A 423 18.47 15.91 20.38
C ASN A 423 19.32 16.45 21.55
N ASN A 424 19.03 16.02 22.78
CA ASN A 424 19.80 16.38 23.97
C ASN A 424 21.20 15.75 23.97
N GLU A 425 21.33 14.48 23.57
CA GLU A 425 22.64 13.81 23.41
C GLU A 425 23.50 14.49 22.33
N HIS A 426 22.89 14.88 21.20
CA HIS A 426 23.56 15.66 20.16
C HIS A 426 23.99 17.05 20.68
N ALA A 427 23.14 17.72 21.47
CA ALA A 427 23.48 19.01 22.08
C ALA A 427 24.63 18.89 23.08
N GLN A 428 24.67 17.84 23.91
CA GLN A 428 25.76 17.59 24.86
C GLN A 428 27.09 17.21 24.17
N ASN A 429 27.03 16.36 23.14
CA ASN A 429 28.22 16.02 22.35
C ASN A 429 28.79 17.25 21.63
N ASN A 430 27.94 18.12 21.09
CA ASN A 430 28.35 19.39 20.48
C ASN A 430 28.93 20.37 21.50
N ALA A 431 28.33 20.50 22.69
CA ALA A 431 28.86 21.34 23.77
C ALA A 431 30.24 20.85 24.25
N SER A 432 30.49 19.54 24.28
CA SER A 432 31.80 18.98 24.63
C SER A 432 32.87 19.18 23.53
N GLY A 433 32.45 19.20 22.26
CA GLY A 433 33.31 19.50 21.10
C GLY A 433 33.63 20.99 20.97
N GLU A 434 32.67 21.86 21.24
CA GLU A 434 32.87 23.32 21.31
C GLU A 434 33.67 23.72 22.55
N ALA A 435 33.52 23.07 23.70
CA ALA A 435 34.38 23.30 24.86
C ALA A 435 35.86 23.03 24.56
N ARG A 436 36.17 21.98 23.77
CA ARG A 436 37.54 21.71 23.28
C ARG A 436 38.04 22.70 22.24
N PHE A 437 37.15 23.40 21.53
CA PHE A 437 37.51 24.41 20.53
C PHE A 437 37.65 25.81 21.17
N VAL A 438 36.83 26.10 22.19
CA VAL A 438 36.85 27.37 22.96
C VAL A 438 38.04 27.42 23.93
N GLU A 439 38.49 26.30 24.50
CA GLU A 439 39.78 26.23 25.24
C GLU A 439 41.01 26.55 24.36
N SER A 440 40.89 26.50 23.03
CA SER A 440 41.95 26.90 22.11
C SER A 440 41.86 28.36 21.62
N GLN A 441 40.75 29.06 21.89
CA GLN A 441 40.50 30.44 21.44
C GLN A 441 40.30 31.48 22.56
N GLU A 442 40.15 31.07 23.83
CA GLU A 442 40.10 32.00 24.99
C GLU A 442 41.45 32.66 25.35
N ALA A 443 42.43 32.58 24.46
CA ALA A 443 43.61 33.44 24.48
C ALA A 443 43.47 34.67 23.57
N THR A 444 42.28 35.26 23.38
CA THR A 444 42.14 36.71 23.07
C THR A 444 40.69 37.19 23.06
N SER A 445 40.49 38.32 23.75
CA SER A 445 39.36 39.28 23.64
C SER A 445 38.03 38.95 24.34
N SER A 446 37.75 39.78 25.35
CA SER A 446 36.53 39.84 26.15
C SER A 446 35.49 40.75 25.49
N GLY A 447 34.24 40.28 25.38
CA GLY A 447 33.09 41.11 25.02
C GLY A 447 31.77 40.36 25.12
N LYS A 448 31.09 40.47 26.26
CA LYS A 448 29.74 39.90 26.51
C LYS A 448 28.66 40.69 25.78
N ASN A 449 27.71 40.00 25.17
CA ASN A 449 26.30 40.41 25.15
C ASN A 449 25.39 39.19 24.97
N SER A 450 24.51 39.00 25.95
CA SER A 450 23.56 37.90 26.08
C SER A 450 22.17 38.35 25.63
N THR A 451 21.65 37.74 24.57
CA THR A 451 20.21 37.70 24.26
C THR A 451 19.83 36.27 23.90
N ALA A 452 18.95 35.69 24.72
CA ALA A 452 18.41 34.35 24.56
C ALA A 452 17.59 34.26 23.27
N SER A 453 18.05 33.41 22.33
CA SER A 453 17.30 32.93 21.17
C SER A 453 17.15 31.42 21.33
N LEU A 454 15.92 30.92 21.14
CA LEU A 454 15.61 29.50 21.05
C LEU A 454 16.64 28.78 20.17
N LEU A 455 17.33 27.79 20.73
CA LEU A 455 18.26 26.91 20.02
C LEU A 455 17.47 26.04 19.03
N ARG A 456 17.34 26.52 17.79
CA ARG A 456 17.25 25.62 16.63
C ARG A 456 18.62 24.95 16.49
N CYS A 457 18.66 23.63 16.62
CA CYS A 457 19.85 22.82 16.37
C CYS A 457 20.32 23.07 14.91
N THR A 458 21.51 23.65 14.76
CA THR A 458 22.00 24.30 13.52
C THR A 458 23.23 23.60 12.93
N LYS A 459 23.23 22.26 12.90
CA LYS A 459 24.08 21.49 11.97
C LYS A 459 23.26 20.39 11.31
N LYS A 460 23.23 20.38 9.97
CA LYS A 460 22.69 19.29 9.15
C LYS A 460 23.46 18.02 9.49
N ASP A 461 22.82 17.04 10.13
CA ASP A 461 23.32 15.68 10.04
C ASP A 461 23.21 15.28 8.56
N ASN A 462 24.35 15.24 7.87
CA ASN A 462 24.40 14.94 6.45
C ASN A 462 24.16 13.44 6.27
N PHE A 463 22.91 13.05 6.10
CA PHE A 463 22.54 11.69 5.71
C PHE A 463 23.03 11.36 4.31
N SER A 464 23.29 10.07 4.05
CA SER A 464 23.67 9.64 2.71
C SER A 464 22.51 9.79 1.74
N PHE A 465 22.80 10.06 0.46
CA PHE A 465 21.76 10.09 -0.58
C PHE A 465 20.94 8.79 -0.64
N ILE A 466 21.56 7.63 -0.36
CA ILE A 466 20.86 6.34 -0.33
C ILE A 466 19.80 6.34 0.79
N CYS A 467 20.17 6.84 1.97
CA CYS A 467 19.27 6.97 3.11
C CYS A 467 18.10 7.92 2.78
N GLU A 468 18.39 9.13 2.31
CA GLU A 468 17.36 10.11 1.93
C GLU A 468 16.43 9.56 0.83
N CYS A 469 17.01 8.99 -0.23
CA CYS A 469 16.25 8.42 -1.33
C CYS A 469 15.37 7.25 -0.87
N PHE A 470 15.86 6.39 0.04
CA PHE A 470 15.09 5.27 0.57
C PHE A 470 13.83 5.74 1.32
N PHE A 471 13.98 6.67 2.27
CA PHE A 471 12.84 7.16 3.06
C PHE A 471 11.92 8.11 2.26
N MET A 472 12.43 8.86 1.29
CA MET A 472 11.59 9.61 0.35
C MET A 472 10.78 8.65 -0.54
N THR A 473 11.41 7.60 -1.07
CA THR A 473 10.73 6.60 -1.89
C THR A 473 9.63 5.89 -1.10
N SER A 474 9.87 5.50 0.16
CA SER A 474 8.82 4.84 0.96
C SER A 474 7.58 5.72 1.14
N ARG A 475 7.76 7.02 1.43
CA ARG A 475 6.64 7.96 1.51
C ARG A 475 5.95 8.20 0.17
N VAL A 476 6.71 8.30 -0.93
CA VAL A 476 6.14 8.43 -2.28
C VAL A 476 5.30 7.21 -2.64
N LEU A 477 5.78 6.00 -2.35
CA LEU A 477 5.04 4.77 -2.63
C LEU A 477 3.74 4.69 -1.84
N ASN A 478 3.78 5.05 -0.55
CA ASN A 478 2.60 5.09 0.31
C ASN A 478 1.53 6.06 -0.22
N LEU A 479 1.92 7.30 -0.53
CA LEU A 479 1.01 8.34 -1.03
C LEU A 479 0.62 8.15 -2.51
N GLY A 480 1.34 7.28 -3.23
CA GLY A 480 1.21 7.07 -4.66
C GLY A 480 0.77 5.68 -5.05
N LEU A 481 1.73 4.77 -5.27
CA LEU A 481 1.45 3.41 -5.73
C LEU A 481 0.41 2.70 -4.84
N MET A 482 0.60 2.72 -3.52
CA MET A 482 -0.28 2.02 -2.59
C MET A 482 -1.66 2.66 -2.53
N LYS A 483 -1.72 4.00 -2.56
CA LYS A 483 -2.99 4.72 -2.67
C LYS A 483 -3.73 4.39 -3.98
N ALA A 484 -3.03 4.35 -5.10
CA ALA A 484 -3.60 3.98 -6.39
C ALA A 484 -4.12 2.53 -6.43
N ILE A 485 -3.43 1.61 -5.76
CA ILE A 485 -3.91 0.23 -5.57
C ILE A 485 -5.19 0.20 -4.74
N SER A 486 -5.26 0.99 -3.65
CA SER A 486 -6.47 1.14 -2.85
C SER A 486 -7.64 1.71 -3.66
N ASP A 487 -7.38 2.76 -4.46
CA ASP A 487 -8.38 3.36 -5.34
C ASP A 487 -8.89 2.35 -6.37
N TYR A 488 -8.00 1.55 -6.97
CA TYR A 488 -8.36 0.46 -7.88
C TYR A 488 -9.24 -0.61 -7.22
N LYS A 489 -8.90 -1.04 -5.99
CA LYS A 489 -9.72 -2.00 -5.22
C LYS A 489 -11.14 -1.43 -5.01
N HIS A 490 -11.24 -0.16 -4.62
CA HIS A 490 -12.52 0.51 -4.41
C HIS A 490 -13.34 0.67 -5.71
N ILE A 491 -12.70 1.07 -6.81
CA ILE A 491 -13.34 1.15 -8.14
C ILE A 491 -13.87 -0.23 -8.56
N SER A 492 -13.08 -1.29 -8.36
CA SER A 492 -13.49 -2.65 -8.71
C SER A 492 -14.71 -3.13 -7.90
N GLN A 493 -14.76 -2.81 -6.60
CA GLN A 493 -15.90 -3.13 -5.74
C GLN A 493 -17.15 -2.33 -6.12
N GLN A 494 -17.00 -1.04 -6.43
CA GLN A 494 -18.11 -0.21 -6.90
C GLN A 494 -18.64 -0.69 -8.24
N LEU A 495 -17.75 -1.04 -9.18
CA LEU A 495 -18.13 -1.57 -10.48
C LEU A 495 -18.98 -2.84 -10.34
N ALA A 496 -18.54 -3.81 -9.53
CA ALA A 496 -19.29 -5.04 -9.30
C ALA A 496 -20.70 -4.76 -8.74
N ARG A 497 -20.82 -3.86 -7.74
CA ARG A 497 -22.12 -3.47 -7.18
C ARG A 497 -23.05 -2.84 -8.23
N PHE A 498 -22.53 -1.91 -9.04
CA PHE A 498 -23.35 -1.27 -10.09
C PHE A 498 -23.67 -2.22 -11.25
N GLU A 499 -22.82 -3.20 -11.54
CA GLU A 499 -23.11 -4.28 -12.49
C GLU A 499 -24.25 -5.18 -11.98
N ASP A 500 -24.22 -5.58 -10.71
CA ASP A 500 -25.29 -6.35 -10.05
C ASP A 500 -26.63 -5.58 -10.07
N ASP A 501 -26.60 -4.28 -9.71
CA ASP A 501 -27.78 -3.41 -9.74
C ASP A 501 -28.35 -3.26 -11.17
N LEU A 502 -27.46 -3.15 -12.17
CA LEU A 502 -27.84 -3.05 -13.57
C LEU A 502 -28.49 -4.35 -14.08
N GLU A 503 -27.93 -5.51 -13.71
CA GLU A 503 -28.49 -6.82 -14.05
C GLU A 503 -29.85 -7.03 -13.40
N SER A 504 -30.00 -6.67 -12.12
CA SER A 504 -31.28 -6.70 -11.41
C SER A 504 -32.34 -5.82 -12.08
N ASN A 505 -32.00 -4.57 -12.43
CA ASN A 505 -32.92 -3.66 -13.12
C ASN A 505 -33.31 -4.15 -14.52
N ARG A 506 -32.38 -4.75 -15.27
CA ARG A 506 -32.67 -5.40 -16.55
C ARG A 506 -33.62 -6.58 -16.38
N ALA A 507 -33.44 -7.40 -15.34
CA ALA A 507 -34.34 -8.50 -15.04
C ALA A 507 -35.77 -8.02 -14.72
N VAL A 508 -35.93 -6.94 -13.96
CA VAL A 508 -37.25 -6.33 -13.68
C VAL A 508 -37.93 -5.83 -14.96
N ARG A 509 -37.17 -5.20 -15.86
CA ARG A 509 -37.67 -4.76 -17.16
C ARG A 509 -38.15 -5.96 -17.99
N ASP A 510 -37.34 -7.00 -18.09
CA ASP A 510 -37.61 -8.18 -18.91
C ASP A 510 -38.79 -9.01 -18.36
N GLN A 511 -39.07 -8.91 -17.06
CA GLN A 511 -40.26 -9.48 -16.40
C GLN A 511 -41.55 -8.65 -16.58
N GLY A 512 -41.52 -7.56 -17.37
CA GLY A 512 -42.68 -6.73 -17.70
C GLY A 512 -42.86 -5.49 -16.82
N GLY A 513 -41.89 -5.15 -15.97
CA GLY A 513 -41.87 -3.96 -15.10
C GLY A 513 -41.45 -2.65 -15.80
N GLY A 514 -41.80 -2.46 -17.07
CA GLY A 514 -41.33 -1.32 -17.88
C GLY A 514 -41.93 0.02 -17.45
N SER A 515 -41.23 0.76 -16.58
CA SER A 515 -41.54 2.17 -16.26
C SER A 515 -40.51 3.11 -16.90
N PRO A 516 -40.90 4.35 -17.29
CA PRO A 516 -39.96 5.34 -17.81
C PRO A 516 -38.82 5.67 -16.84
N GLN A 517 -39.08 5.55 -15.53
CA GLN A 517 -38.08 5.75 -14.48
C GLN A 517 -37.02 4.64 -14.51
N LEU A 518 -37.45 3.38 -14.63
CA LEU A 518 -36.55 2.22 -14.73
C LEU A 518 -35.63 2.32 -15.96
N GLU A 519 -36.14 2.76 -17.10
CA GLU A 519 -35.32 2.96 -18.31
C GLU A 519 -34.28 4.08 -18.14
N GLN A 520 -34.63 5.17 -17.45
CA GLN A 520 -33.68 6.23 -17.11
C GLN A 520 -32.60 5.72 -16.14
N ASP A 521 -32.98 4.92 -15.15
CA ASP A 521 -32.07 4.35 -14.17
C ASP A 521 -31.12 3.33 -14.83
N ILE A 522 -31.62 2.48 -15.74
CA ILE A 522 -30.78 1.59 -16.56
C ILE A 522 -29.78 2.40 -17.38
N THR A 523 -30.23 3.42 -18.12
CA THR A 523 -29.36 4.26 -18.95
C THR A 523 -28.29 4.97 -18.10
N ARG A 524 -28.66 5.43 -16.91
CA ARG A 524 -27.73 6.05 -15.96
C ARG A 524 -26.69 5.06 -15.46
N LEU A 525 -27.12 3.86 -15.05
CA LEU A 525 -26.23 2.79 -14.57
C LEU A 525 -25.27 2.31 -15.66
N GLU A 526 -25.73 2.14 -16.90
CA GLU A 526 -24.88 1.79 -18.04
C GLU A 526 -23.76 2.80 -18.24
N LYS A 527 -24.07 4.11 -18.14
CA LYS A 527 -23.06 5.16 -18.23
C LYS A 527 -22.06 5.12 -17.06
N ILE A 528 -22.52 4.83 -15.84
CA ILE A 528 -21.66 4.73 -14.66
C ILE A 528 -20.71 3.51 -14.79
N VAL A 529 -21.25 2.35 -15.16
CA VAL A 529 -20.49 1.12 -15.38
C VAL A 529 -19.44 1.32 -16.47
N GLU A 530 -19.79 1.96 -17.59
CA GLU A 530 -18.84 2.26 -18.66
C GLU A 530 -17.69 3.17 -18.18
N ILE A 531 -17.98 4.23 -17.42
CA ILE A 531 -16.94 5.13 -16.87
C ILE A 531 -16.05 4.40 -15.87
N LEU A 532 -16.62 3.63 -14.93
CA LEU A 532 -15.86 2.87 -13.93
C LEU A 532 -15.02 1.76 -14.57
N SER A 533 -15.52 1.12 -15.63
CA SER A 533 -14.80 0.13 -16.41
C SER A 533 -13.59 0.76 -17.13
N GLN A 534 -13.78 1.91 -17.77
CA GLN A 534 -12.68 2.68 -18.37
C GLN A 534 -11.63 3.08 -17.33
N ASP A 535 -12.06 3.63 -16.18
CA ASP A 535 -11.16 4.01 -15.09
C ASP A 535 -10.37 2.77 -14.60
N LYS A 536 -11.05 1.65 -14.33
CA LYS A 536 -10.41 0.37 -13.94
C LYS A 536 -9.34 -0.07 -14.94
N PHE A 537 -9.63 -0.04 -16.24
CA PHE A 537 -8.67 -0.44 -17.27
C PHE A 537 -7.48 0.52 -17.38
N CYS A 538 -7.65 1.82 -17.15
CA CYS A 538 -6.53 2.75 -17.09
C CYS A 538 -5.56 2.42 -15.94
N TYR A 539 -6.07 2.07 -14.75
CA TYR A 539 -5.24 1.60 -13.64
C TYR A 539 -4.56 0.26 -13.97
N GLU A 540 -5.28 -0.69 -14.57
CA GLU A 540 -4.68 -1.96 -15.03
C GLU A 540 -3.55 -1.73 -16.03
N ALA A 541 -3.74 -0.83 -17.00
CA ALA A 541 -2.79 -0.54 -18.07
C ALA A 541 -1.47 0.04 -17.54
N GLN A 542 -1.56 1.02 -16.64
CA GLN A 542 -0.41 1.77 -16.15
C GLN A 542 0.31 1.07 -15.00
N ILE A 543 -0.40 0.30 -14.16
CA ILE A 543 0.15 -0.32 -12.94
C ILE A 543 0.17 -1.85 -13.05
N LEU A 544 -1.01 -2.49 -13.10
CA LEU A 544 -1.13 -3.93 -12.84
C LEU A 544 -0.54 -4.81 -13.94
N ARG A 545 -0.60 -4.37 -15.19
CA ARG A 545 -0.02 -5.08 -16.35
C ARG A 545 1.45 -4.73 -16.60
N ASP A 546 2.00 -3.80 -15.81
CA ASP A 546 3.44 -3.54 -15.80
C ASP A 546 4.14 -4.38 -14.72
N GLY A 547 4.41 -5.65 -15.06
CA GLY A 547 5.15 -6.56 -14.19
C GLY A 547 6.52 -6.03 -13.76
N ALA A 548 7.21 -5.24 -14.58
CA ALA A 548 8.52 -4.68 -14.22
C ALA A 548 8.39 -3.56 -13.19
N PHE A 549 7.31 -2.76 -13.23
CA PHE A 549 7.02 -1.77 -12.19
C PHE A 549 6.72 -2.45 -10.85
N LEU A 550 5.86 -3.46 -10.85
CA LEU A 550 5.53 -4.22 -9.63
C LEU A 550 6.75 -4.97 -9.06
N GLN A 551 7.59 -5.56 -9.90
CA GLN A 551 8.83 -6.22 -9.45
C GLN A 551 9.82 -5.26 -8.80
N ARG A 552 9.96 -4.03 -9.31
CA ARG A 552 10.78 -2.99 -8.66
C ARG A 552 10.21 -2.59 -7.31
N ALA A 553 8.88 -2.45 -7.20
CA ALA A 553 8.22 -2.15 -5.95
C ALA A 553 8.42 -3.28 -4.92
N LEU A 554 8.24 -4.54 -5.34
CA LEU A 554 8.53 -5.72 -4.52
C LEU A 554 10.00 -5.76 -4.07
N SER A 555 10.93 -5.45 -4.97
CA SER A 555 12.36 -5.37 -4.64
C SER A 555 12.65 -4.29 -3.59
N PHE A 556 11.99 -3.14 -3.69
CA PHE A 556 12.09 -2.08 -2.70
C PHE A 556 11.55 -2.51 -1.33
N TYR A 557 10.38 -3.13 -1.27
CA TYR A 557 9.82 -3.63 0.00
C TYR A 557 10.59 -4.84 0.57
N ARG A 558 11.23 -5.64 -0.28
CA ARG A 558 12.19 -6.65 0.16
C ARG A 558 13.37 -6.00 0.88
N LEU A 559 13.94 -4.93 0.32
CA LEU A 559 14.99 -4.15 1.01
C LEU A 559 14.49 -3.54 2.32
N MET A 560 13.25 -3.03 2.36
CA MET A 560 12.62 -2.52 3.58
C MET A 560 12.56 -3.59 4.68
N ILE A 561 12.14 -4.81 4.35
CA ILE A 561 12.11 -5.93 5.28
C ILE A 561 13.51 -6.34 5.74
N LEU A 562 14.46 -6.47 4.81
CA LEU A 562 15.84 -6.81 5.14
C LEU A 562 16.47 -5.78 6.08
N TRP A 563 16.17 -4.49 5.87
CA TRP A 563 16.59 -3.40 6.74
C TRP A 563 15.93 -3.50 8.12
N SER A 564 14.61 -3.67 8.20
CA SER A 564 13.87 -3.81 9.46
C SER A 564 14.33 -5.02 10.27
N VAL A 565 14.58 -6.16 9.61
CA VAL A 565 15.11 -7.38 10.26
C VAL A 565 16.55 -7.18 10.75
N ASN A 566 17.35 -6.37 10.07
CA ASN A 566 18.71 -6.04 10.51
C ASN A 566 18.71 -5.32 11.87
N LEU A 567 17.71 -4.47 12.13
CA LEU A 567 17.58 -3.75 13.40
C LEU A 567 17.32 -4.68 14.59
N VAL A 568 16.78 -5.88 14.36
CA VAL A 568 16.54 -6.89 15.41
C VAL A 568 17.62 -7.96 15.49
N GLY A 569 18.70 -7.85 14.69
CA GLY A 569 19.84 -8.77 14.70
C GLY A 569 19.85 -9.85 13.61
N GLY A 570 19.00 -9.72 12.58
CA GLY A 570 18.92 -10.62 11.44
C GLY A 570 17.80 -11.67 11.53
N PHE A 571 17.70 -12.54 10.52
CA PHE A 571 16.76 -13.67 10.50
C PHE A 571 17.18 -14.77 11.49
N LYS A 572 16.95 -14.52 12.78
CA LYS A 572 17.28 -15.43 13.88
C LYS A 572 16.07 -15.59 14.79
N MET A 573 15.79 -16.83 15.17
CA MET A 573 14.74 -17.20 16.12
C MET A 573 15.35 -17.99 17.30
N PRO A 574 14.79 -17.87 18.52
CA PRO A 574 13.69 -16.98 18.91
C PRO A 574 14.10 -15.50 18.86
N LEU A 575 13.09 -14.62 18.69
CA LEU A 575 13.30 -13.17 18.75
C LEU A 575 13.86 -12.75 20.13
N PRO A 576 14.66 -11.66 20.19
CA PRO A 576 15.08 -11.08 21.46
C PRO A 576 13.90 -10.77 22.39
N SER A 577 14.11 -10.85 23.71
CA SER A 577 13.04 -10.63 24.69
C SER A 577 12.57 -9.18 24.78
N GLN A 578 13.42 -8.22 24.39
CA GLN A 578 13.09 -6.81 24.32
C GLN A 578 13.14 -6.34 22.87
N CYS A 579 12.07 -5.68 22.42
CA CYS A 579 12.02 -5.07 21.11
C CYS A 579 12.96 -3.85 21.07
N PRO A 580 13.93 -3.80 20.13
CA PRO A 580 14.78 -2.63 19.95
C PRO A 580 13.94 -1.38 19.69
N LYS A 581 14.32 -0.26 20.32
CA LYS A 581 13.58 1.02 20.20
C LYS A 581 13.54 1.50 18.75
N GLU A 582 14.64 1.32 18.04
CA GLU A 582 14.80 1.62 16.62
C GLU A 582 13.77 0.90 15.76
N PHE A 583 13.48 -0.38 16.06
CA PHE A 583 12.47 -1.15 15.35
C PHE A 583 11.05 -0.72 15.76
N ALA A 584 10.83 -0.52 17.06
CA ALA A 584 9.51 -0.16 17.59
C ALA A 584 8.96 1.15 17.02
N CYS A 585 9.85 2.10 16.68
CA CYS A 585 9.50 3.41 16.14
C CYS A 585 9.39 3.47 14.62
N ILE A 586 9.61 2.37 13.90
CA ILE A 586 9.40 2.36 12.44
C ILE A 586 7.92 2.65 12.14
N PRO A 587 7.60 3.52 11.15
CA PRO A 587 6.24 3.75 10.71
C PRO A 587 5.56 2.46 10.21
N GLU A 588 4.36 2.20 10.69
CA GLU A 588 3.62 0.96 10.44
C GLU A 588 3.39 0.70 8.95
N HIS A 589 3.10 1.76 8.19
CA HIS A 589 2.86 1.67 6.74
C HIS A 589 4.03 1.07 5.96
N PHE A 590 5.27 1.12 6.46
CA PHE A 590 6.41 0.49 5.76
C PHE A 590 6.25 -1.02 5.62
N LEU A 591 5.63 -1.66 6.62
CA LEU A 591 5.34 -3.09 6.61
C LEU A 591 3.97 -3.37 6.01
N ASP A 592 2.99 -2.52 6.31
CA ASP A 592 1.62 -2.69 5.80
C ASP A 592 1.58 -2.62 4.27
N ASP A 593 2.28 -1.62 3.70
CA ASP A 593 2.39 -1.44 2.26
C ASP A 593 3.04 -2.67 1.58
N ALA A 594 4.05 -3.27 2.23
CA ALA A 594 4.71 -4.47 1.75
C ALA A 594 3.73 -5.65 1.70
N MET A 595 2.96 -5.86 2.76
CA MET A 595 1.97 -6.94 2.82
C MET A 595 0.84 -6.73 1.80
N ASP A 596 0.32 -5.51 1.65
CA ASP A 596 -0.71 -5.19 0.66
C ASP A 596 -0.24 -5.43 -0.79
N LEU A 597 1.01 -5.08 -1.09
CA LEU A 597 1.59 -5.34 -2.41
C LEU A 597 1.75 -6.84 -2.66
N LEU A 598 2.14 -7.63 -1.66
CA LEU A 598 2.22 -9.09 -1.77
C LEU A 598 0.86 -9.73 -2.01
N VAL A 599 -0.18 -9.31 -1.28
CA VAL A 599 -1.56 -9.78 -1.50
C VAL A 599 -2.00 -9.49 -2.94
N LEU A 600 -1.77 -8.26 -3.42
CA LEU A 600 -2.13 -7.88 -4.78
C LEU A 600 -1.37 -8.72 -5.82
N THR A 601 -0.04 -8.78 -5.71
CA THR A 601 0.82 -9.45 -6.70
C THR A 601 0.61 -10.96 -6.72
N SER A 602 0.27 -11.56 -5.59
CA SER A 602 -0.08 -12.99 -5.51
C SER A 602 -1.37 -13.33 -6.27
N ARG A 603 -2.27 -12.37 -6.46
CA ARG A 603 -3.50 -12.53 -7.25
C ARG A 603 -3.29 -12.27 -8.75
N ILE A 604 -2.13 -11.72 -9.15
CA ILE A 604 -1.80 -11.46 -10.56
C ILE A 604 -1.04 -12.68 -11.12
N PRO A 605 -1.56 -13.34 -12.17
CA PRO A 605 -0.91 -14.50 -12.74
C PRO A 605 0.54 -14.22 -13.15
N LYS A 606 1.47 -15.10 -12.74
CA LYS A 606 2.91 -15.06 -13.07
C LYS A 606 3.69 -13.85 -12.52
N ALA A 607 3.07 -12.94 -11.75
CA ALA A 607 3.78 -11.77 -11.22
C ALA A 607 4.94 -12.15 -10.27
N LEU A 608 4.78 -13.26 -9.54
CA LEU A 608 5.76 -13.75 -8.56
C LEU A 608 6.65 -14.91 -9.05
N GLU A 609 6.48 -15.40 -10.29
CA GLU A 609 7.11 -16.64 -10.79
C GLU A 609 8.64 -16.63 -10.70
N SER A 610 9.28 -15.45 -10.78
CA SER A 610 10.74 -15.29 -10.72
C SER A 610 11.23 -14.46 -9.53
N PHE A 611 10.38 -14.22 -8.52
CA PHE A 611 10.72 -13.38 -7.37
C PHE A 611 11.11 -14.24 -6.15
N VAL A 612 12.11 -13.78 -5.38
CA VAL A 612 12.58 -14.48 -4.17
C VAL A 612 11.64 -14.17 -2.99
N LEU A 613 10.92 -15.18 -2.51
CA LEU A 613 9.91 -15.03 -1.45
C LEU A 613 10.41 -15.41 -0.05
N ASP A 614 11.56 -16.08 0.06
CA ASP A 614 12.10 -16.59 1.33
C ASP A 614 12.29 -15.52 2.42
N ASP A 615 12.75 -14.32 2.03
CA ASP A 615 12.93 -13.21 2.98
C ASP A 615 11.60 -12.70 3.53
N PHE A 616 10.57 -12.64 2.68
CA PHE A 616 9.21 -12.26 3.08
C PHE A 616 8.59 -13.33 3.98
N LEU A 617 8.75 -14.62 3.62
CA LEU A 617 8.29 -15.74 4.44
C LEU A 617 8.94 -15.72 5.83
N SER A 618 10.26 -15.58 5.88
CA SER A 618 11.02 -15.51 7.13
C SER A 618 10.56 -14.34 7.99
N PHE A 619 10.35 -13.18 7.39
CA PHE A 619 9.82 -12.00 8.08
C PHE A 619 8.43 -12.25 8.66
N ILE A 620 7.51 -12.77 7.86
CA ILE A 620 6.14 -13.09 8.28
C ILE A 620 6.16 -14.03 9.48
N ILE A 621 6.90 -15.14 9.38
CA ILE A 621 6.99 -16.13 10.46
C ILE A 621 7.55 -15.51 11.74
N MET A 622 8.60 -14.68 11.65
CA MET A 622 9.20 -14.06 12.82
C MET A 622 8.23 -13.17 13.59
N PHE A 623 7.41 -12.36 12.89
CA PHE A 623 6.65 -11.28 13.54
C PHE A 623 5.14 -11.54 13.68
N MET A 624 4.54 -12.44 12.89
CA MET A 624 3.09 -12.69 12.93
C MET A 624 2.57 -13.14 14.31
N GLY A 625 3.38 -13.90 15.06
CA GLY A 625 3.04 -14.39 16.41
C GLY A 625 3.56 -13.51 17.54
N SER A 626 4.05 -12.30 17.26
CA SER A 626 4.83 -11.49 18.21
C SER A 626 4.17 -10.15 18.54
N THR A 627 3.28 -10.14 19.53
CA THR A 627 2.65 -8.92 20.09
C THR A 627 3.65 -7.93 20.69
N SER A 628 4.80 -8.41 21.15
CA SER A 628 5.86 -7.58 21.71
C SER A 628 6.67 -6.83 20.66
N TYR A 629 6.52 -7.17 19.37
CA TYR A 629 7.20 -6.51 18.26
C TYR A 629 6.23 -5.80 17.32
N ILE A 630 5.05 -6.36 17.03
CA ILE A 630 4.01 -5.73 16.22
C ILE A 630 2.71 -5.74 17.01
N LYS A 631 2.27 -4.56 17.47
CA LYS A 631 1.04 -4.44 18.26
C LYS A 631 -0.22 -4.59 17.40
N ASN A 632 -0.21 -4.06 16.17
CA ASN A 632 -1.40 -4.07 15.33
C ASN A 632 -1.81 -5.51 14.94
N PRO A 633 -2.98 -6.03 15.39
CA PRO A 633 -3.46 -7.35 15.03
C PRO A 633 -3.83 -7.48 13.54
N TYR A 634 -4.28 -6.39 12.90
CA TYR A 634 -4.67 -6.40 11.49
C TYR A 634 -3.46 -6.55 10.56
N LEU A 635 -2.33 -5.92 10.89
CA LEU A 635 -1.09 -6.12 10.15
C LEU A 635 -0.61 -7.58 10.26
N ARG A 636 -0.67 -8.16 11.47
CA ARG A 636 -0.34 -9.58 11.69
C ARG A 636 -1.31 -10.52 10.97
N ALA A 637 -2.60 -10.20 10.93
CA ALA A 637 -3.61 -10.92 10.15
C ALA A 637 -3.34 -10.86 8.64
N LYS A 638 -2.95 -9.68 8.13
CA LYS A 638 -2.58 -9.49 6.72
C LYS A 638 -1.37 -10.35 6.32
N MET A 639 -0.44 -10.59 7.25
CA MET A 639 0.66 -11.55 7.01
C MET A 639 0.14 -12.99 6.78
N VAL A 640 -0.90 -13.41 7.49
CA VAL A 640 -1.57 -14.71 7.26
C VAL A 640 -2.26 -14.71 5.90
N GLU A 641 -2.93 -13.62 5.51
CA GLU A 641 -3.55 -13.49 4.18
C GLU A 641 -2.52 -13.68 3.05
N VAL A 642 -1.31 -13.13 3.21
CA VAL A 642 -0.21 -13.33 2.25
C VAL A 642 0.15 -14.82 2.15
N LEU A 643 0.32 -15.52 3.27
CA LEU A 643 0.62 -16.96 3.27
C LEU A 643 -0.50 -17.78 2.62
N ASN A 644 -1.76 -17.41 2.85
CA ASN A 644 -2.91 -18.05 2.21
C ASN A 644 -2.87 -17.90 0.68
N CYS A 645 -2.45 -16.75 0.18
CA CYS A 645 -2.27 -16.56 -1.27
C CYS A 645 -1.15 -17.43 -1.85
N TRP A 646 -0.16 -17.82 -1.03
CA TRP A 646 0.97 -18.64 -1.46
C TRP A 646 0.72 -20.14 -1.35
N MET A 647 -0.35 -20.58 -0.68
CA MET A 647 -0.69 -22.01 -0.64
C MET A 647 -0.74 -22.60 -2.06
N PRO A 648 -0.19 -23.80 -2.32
CA PRO A 648 -0.12 -24.37 -3.67
C PRO A 648 -1.48 -24.47 -4.38
N GLN A 649 -2.55 -24.73 -3.62
CA GLN A 649 -3.92 -24.81 -4.14
C GLN A 649 -4.45 -23.47 -4.66
N ARG A 650 -3.94 -22.34 -4.15
CA ARG A 650 -4.41 -20.97 -4.49
C ARG A 650 -3.45 -20.24 -5.42
N SER A 651 -2.16 -20.43 -5.25
CA SER A 651 -1.12 -19.72 -6.01
C SER A 651 -0.96 -20.23 -7.44
N GLY A 652 -1.24 -21.52 -7.69
CA GLY A 652 -0.94 -22.18 -8.95
C GLY A 652 0.57 -22.23 -9.29
N LEU A 653 1.45 -21.88 -8.34
CA LEU A 653 2.90 -21.86 -8.48
C LEU A 653 3.52 -23.05 -7.75
N ASN A 654 4.28 -23.88 -8.46
CA ASN A 654 4.97 -25.01 -7.83
C ASN A 654 6.08 -24.58 -6.86
N SER A 655 6.66 -23.37 -7.05
CA SER A 655 7.73 -22.86 -6.21
C SER A 655 7.30 -22.56 -4.78
N THR A 656 6.03 -22.22 -4.54
CA THR A 656 5.55 -21.89 -3.19
C THR A 656 5.38 -23.13 -2.31
N ALA A 657 5.17 -24.32 -2.88
CA ALA A 657 5.15 -25.57 -2.10
C ALA A 657 6.47 -25.77 -1.34
N SER A 658 7.60 -25.47 -2.00
CA SER A 658 8.93 -25.58 -1.38
C SER A 658 9.14 -24.65 -0.19
N LEU A 659 8.43 -23.51 -0.14
CA LEU A 659 8.46 -22.58 0.99
C LEU A 659 7.85 -23.20 2.25
N PHE A 660 6.75 -23.93 2.10
CA PHE A 660 6.09 -24.58 3.24
C PHE A 660 6.77 -25.88 3.65
N GLU A 661 7.30 -26.65 2.70
CA GLU A 661 7.86 -27.99 3.00
C GLU A 661 9.37 -27.98 3.30
N GLY A 662 10.12 -26.99 2.79
CA GLY A 662 11.59 -26.97 2.86
C GLY A 662 12.21 -25.90 3.75
N HIS A 663 11.48 -24.82 4.07
CA HIS A 663 12.06 -23.70 4.80
C HIS A 663 12.15 -23.96 6.31
N GLN A 664 13.35 -23.89 6.88
CA GLN A 664 13.64 -24.22 8.29
C GLN A 664 12.72 -23.48 9.29
N LEU A 665 12.62 -22.14 9.19
CA LEU A 665 11.76 -21.36 10.10
C LEU A 665 10.28 -21.73 9.96
N CYS A 666 9.87 -22.17 8.78
CA CYS A 666 8.48 -22.56 8.52
C CYS A 666 8.16 -23.84 9.29
N LEU A 667 9.01 -24.86 9.16
CA LEU A 667 8.87 -26.14 9.85
C LEU A 667 8.91 -25.99 11.38
N ASP A 668 9.75 -25.09 11.90
CA ASP A 668 10.00 -24.96 13.33
C ASP A 668 9.00 -24.03 14.05
N TYR A 669 8.51 -22.97 13.40
CA TYR A 669 7.76 -21.89 14.08
C TYR A 669 6.39 -21.55 13.49
N LEU A 670 6.06 -21.92 12.25
CA LEU A 670 4.83 -21.44 11.60
C LEU A 670 3.56 -21.86 12.37
N VAL A 671 3.42 -23.15 12.67
CA VAL A 671 2.25 -23.68 13.40
C VAL A 671 2.12 -23.03 14.78
N ARG A 672 3.23 -22.92 15.53
CA ARG A 672 3.25 -22.29 16.85
C ARG A 672 2.78 -20.84 16.79
N ASN A 673 3.26 -20.08 15.81
CA ASN A 673 2.94 -18.66 15.68
C ASN A 673 1.51 -18.43 15.19
N LEU A 674 0.96 -19.32 14.35
CA LEU A 674 -0.45 -19.32 13.95
C LEU A 674 -1.38 -19.58 15.14
N LEU A 675 -1.10 -20.61 15.93
CA LEU A 675 -1.89 -20.93 17.13
C LEU A 675 -1.87 -19.79 18.15
N LYS A 676 -0.69 -19.17 18.34
CA LYS A 676 -0.57 -17.99 19.21
C LYS A 676 -1.35 -16.79 18.67
N LEU A 677 -1.26 -16.50 17.38
CA LEU A 677 -2.01 -15.41 16.76
C LEU A 677 -3.53 -15.63 16.88
N TYR A 678 -4.01 -16.87 16.70
CA TYR A 678 -5.42 -17.24 16.87
C TYR A 678 -5.96 -16.85 18.26
N VAL A 679 -5.14 -17.07 19.29
CA VAL A 679 -5.42 -16.68 20.69
C VAL A 679 -5.37 -15.16 20.87
N ASP A 680 -4.31 -14.51 20.38
CA ASP A 680 -4.09 -13.06 20.56
C ASP A 680 -5.22 -12.20 19.98
N ILE A 681 -5.89 -12.66 18.92
CA ILE A 681 -6.97 -11.92 18.24
C ILE A 681 -8.23 -11.79 19.12
N GLU A 682 -8.41 -12.60 20.17
CA GLU A 682 -9.58 -12.46 21.05
C GLU A 682 -9.61 -11.10 21.76
N PHE A 683 -8.44 -10.56 22.11
CA PHE A 683 -8.32 -9.40 22.99
C PHE A 683 -8.22 -8.05 22.26
N THR A 684 -8.65 -7.98 21.00
CA THR A 684 -8.69 -6.72 20.24
C THR A 684 -9.89 -5.89 20.73
N GLY A 685 -9.63 -4.86 21.53
CA GLY A 685 -10.64 -4.17 22.35
C GLY A 685 -11.50 -3.08 21.69
N SER A 686 -12.08 -3.29 20.48
CA SER A 686 -13.06 -2.33 19.92
C SER A 686 -14.40 -2.95 19.48
N HIS A 687 -15.47 -2.15 19.54
CA HIS A 687 -16.86 -2.61 19.40
C HIS A 687 -17.27 -3.09 17.99
N THR A 688 -16.54 -2.76 16.92
CA THR A 688 -16.79 -3.25 15.55
C THR A 688 -15.99 -4.53 15.21
N GLN A 689 -15.06 -4.95 16.08
CA GLN A 689 -14.13 -6.06 15.83
C GLN A 689 -14.71 -7.46 16.05
N PHE A 690 -15.91 -7.58 16.62
CA PHE A 690 -16.48 -8.90 16.93
C PHE A 690 -16.63 -9.77 15.69
N PHE A 691 -16.96 -9.21 14.52
CA PHE A 691 -17.07 -9.98 13.27
C PHE A 691 -15.73 -10.12 12.53
N ASP A 692 -14.83 -9.15 12.69
CA ASP A 692 -13.50 -9.20 12.07
C ASP A 692 -12.66 -10.35 12.64
N LYS A 693 -12.80 -10.68 13.93
CA LYS A 693 -12.04 -11.77 14.55
C LYS A 693 -12.29 -13.12 13.87
N PHE A 694 -13.54 -13.40 13.48
CA PHE A 694 -13.89 -14.65 12.81
C PHE A 694 -13.30 -14.71 11.40
N ASN A 695 -13.29 -13.59 10.67
CA ASN A 695 -12.62 -13.52 9.36
C ASN A 695 -11.11 -13.80 9.47
N ILE A 696 -10.45 -13.30 10.51
CA ILE A 696 -9.02 -13.56 10.69
C ILE A 696 -8.78 -15.01 11.11
N ARG A 697 -9.59 -15.53 12.05
CA ARG A 697 -9.51 -16.93 12.49
C ARG A 697 -9.77 -17.91 11.37
N HIS A 698 -10.72 -17.61 10.50
CA HIS A 698 -10.97 -18.33 9.24
C HIS A 698 -9.71 -18.43 8.38
N ASN A 699 -9.04 -17.29 8.13
CA ASN A 699 -7.81 -17.29 7.35
C ASN A 699 -6.71 -18.13 8.02
N ILE A 700 -6.60 -18.10 9.35
CA ILE A 700 -5.67 -18.94 10.11
C ILE A 700 -6.08 -20.42 9.99
N ALA A 701 -7.37 -20.73 10.07
CA ALA A 701 -7.92 -22.07 10.00
C ALA A 701 -7.62 -22.76 8.67
N GLU A 702 -7.87 -22.07 7.55
CA GLU A 702 -7.57 -22.58 6.21
C GLU A 702 -6.08 -22.93 6.06
N LEU A 703 -5.19 -22.08 6.59
CA LEU A 703 -3.75 -22.35 6.55
C LEU A 703 -3.37 -23.53 7.43
N LEU A 704 -3.92 -23.60 8.65
CA LEU A 704 -3.68 -24.70 9.58
C LEU A 704 -4.19 -26.05 9.02
N GLU A 705 -5.34 -26.07 8.35
CA GLU A 705 -5.85 -27.28 7.69
C GLU A 705 -4.86 -27.78 6.62
N TYR A 706 -4.38 -26.89 5.75
CA TYR A 706 -3.34 -27.25 4.77
C TYR A 706 -2.06 -27.76 5.44
N LEU A 707 -1.58 -27.09 6.49
CA LEU A 707 -0.38 -27.52 7.23
C LEU A 707 -0.58 -28.86 7.94
N TRP A 708 -1.80 -29.19 8.37
CA TRP A 708 -2.10 -30.48 8.97
C TRP A 708 -1.89 -31.63 7.98
N ASP A 709 -2.23 -31.44 6.71
CA ASP A 709 -1.99 -32.45 5.66
C ASP A 709 -0.50 -32.71 5.43
N VAL A 710 0.37 -31.73 5.70
CA VAL A 710 1.83 -31.88 5.56
C VAL A 710 2.43 -32.60 6.78
N PRO A 711 3.09 -33.77 6.62
CA PRO A 711 3.54 -34.59 7.77
C PRO A 711 4.51 -33.92 8.74
N SER A 712 5.43 -33.07 8.24
CA SER A 712 6.40 -32.36 9.08
C SER A 712 5.74 -31.37 10.02
N HIS A 713 4.85 -30.53 9.49
CA HIS A 713 4.04 -29.57 10.26
C HIS A 713 3.09 -30.27 11.23
N ARG A 714 2.46 -31.38 10.80
CA ARG A 714 1.62 -32.19 11.70
C ARG A 714 2.39 -32.70 12.91
N ASN A 715 3.62 -33.19 12.71
CA ASN A 715 4.47 -33.64 13.80
C ASN A 715 4.87 -32.49 14.74
N ALA A 716 5.20 -31.31 14.19
CA ALA A 716 5.48 -30.11 14.98
C ALA A 716 4.25 -29.68 15.80
N TRP A 717 3.06 -29.71 15.21
CA TRP A 717 1.79 -29.44 15.90
C TRP A 717 1.59 -30.38 17.08
N ARG A 718 1.75 -31.71 16.88
CA ARG A 718 1.64 -32.68 17.99
C ARG A 718 2.62 -32.40 19.11
N GLN A 719 3.85 -31.99 18.78
CA GLN A 719 4.86 -31.64 19.77
C GLN A 719 4.45 -30.39 20.57
N ILE A 720 3.96 -29.34 19.91
CA ILE A 720 3.47 -28.12 20.56
C ILE A 720 2.32 -28.43 21.51
N ALA A 721 1.35 -29.24 21.08
CA ALA A 721 0.22 -29.60 21.91
C ALA A 721 0.62 -30.40 23.17
N LYS A 722 1.73 -31.13 23.12
CA LYS A 722 2.29 -31.86 24.26
C LYS A 722 3.11 -30.96 25.19
N GLU A 723 3.89 -30.04 24.64
CA GLU A 723 4.72 -29.11 25.41
C GLU A 723 3.88 -28.03 26.12
N GLU A 724 2.82 -27.56 25.46
CA GLU A 724 1.96 -26.48 25.92
C GLU A 724 0.53 -26.94 26.18
N GLU A 725 0.37 -28.16 26.70
CA GLU A 725 -0.93 -28.77 27.02
C GLU A 725 -1.77 -27.90 27.98
N LYS A 726 -1.11 -27.09 28.83
CA LYS A 726 -1.74 -26.10 29.73
C LYS A 726 -1.42 -24.64 29.37
N GLY A 727 -0.86 -24.40 28.17
CA GLY A 727 -0.40 -23.10 27.70
C GLY A 727 -1.23 -22.58 26.53
N VAL A 728 -0.55 -22.16 25.46
CA VAL A 728 -1.21 -21.56 24.28
C VAL A 728 -2.17 -22.53 23.60
N TYR A 729 -1.86 -23.84 23.60
CA TYR A 729 -2.72 -24.83 22.96
C TYR A 729 -4.08 -24.97 23.65
N LEU A 730 -4.09 -24.93 24.99
CA LEU A 730 -5.32 -24.97 25.78
C LEU A 730 -6.21 -23.75 25.49
N ASN A 731 -5.61 -22.56 25.46
CA ASN A 731 -6.30 -21.32 25.10
C ASN A 731 -6.86 -21.37 23.68
N PHE A 732 -6.08 -21.90 22.73
CA PHE A 732 -6.54 -22.09 21.35
C PHE A 732 -7.78 -22.99 21.28
N LEU A 733 -7.76 -24.16 21.94
CA LEU A 733 -8.95 -25.04 22.00
C LEU A 733 -10.12 -24.36 22.70
N ASN A 734 -9.87 -23.59 23.76
CA ASN A 734 -10.89 -22.83 24.46
C ASN A 734 -11.62 -21.85 23.51
N PHE A 735 -10.87 -21.09 22.71
CA PHE A 735 -11.47 -20.15 21.76
C PHE A 735 -12.13 -20.84 20.57
N LEU A 736 -11.52 -21.89 20.01
CA LEU A 736 -12.12 -22.67 18.93
C LEU A 736 -13.49 -23.26 19.33
N ILE A 737 -13.60 -23.76 20.57
CA ILE A 737 -14.86 -24.27 21.12
C ILE A 737 -15.88 -23.14 21.36
N ASN A 738 -15.45 -21.99 21.86
CA ASN A 738 -16.32 -20.84 22.04
C ASN A 738 -16.91 -20.35 20.71
N ASP A 739 -16.06 -20.24 19.69
CA ASP A 739 -16.46 -19.82 18.35
C ASP A 739 -17.42 -20.85 17.74
N SER A 740 -17.11 -22.15 17.84
CA SER A 740 -17.99 -23.24 17.39
C SER A 740 -19.38 -23.17 18.04
N ILE A 741 -19.45 -22.97 19.36
CA ILE A 741 -20.72 -22.86 20.10
C ILE A 741 -21.51 -21.66 19.60
N TYR A 742 -20.88 -20.49 19.53
CA TYR A 742 -21.55 -19.25 19.12
C TYR A 742 -22.05 -19.32 17.68
N LEU A 743 -21.18 -19.65 16.73
CA LEU A 743 -21.49 -19.62 15.30
C LEU A 743 -22.58 -20.62 14.94
N LEU A 744 -22.52 -21.85 15.49
CA LEU A 744 -23.57 -22.84 15.23
C LEU A 744 -24.89 -22.47 15.91
N ASP A 745 -24.87 -22.01 17.15
CA ASP A 745 -26.10 -21.64 17.86
C ASP A 745 -26.81 -20.46 17.17
N GLU A 746 -26.07 -19.39 16.87
CA GLU A 746 -26.60 -18.23 16.16
C GLU A 746 -27.15 -18.62 14.79
N SER A 747 -26.39 -19.39 14.01
CA SER A 747 -26.83 -19.82 12.68
C SER A 747 -28.10 -20.68 12.73
N LEU A 748 -28.18 -21.64 13.67
CA LEU A 748 -29.34 -22.52 13.80
C LEU A 748 -30.59 -21.75 14.24
N ASN A 749 -30.45 -20.82 15.18
CA ASN A 749 -31.55 -19.97 15.64
C ASN A 749 -32.04 -19.05 14.50
N LYS A 750 -31.12 -18.41 13.76
CA LYS A 750 -31.47 -17.55 12.61
C LYS A 750 -32.11 -18.31 11.47
N ILE A 751 -31.76 -19.58 11.24
CA ILE A 751 -32.47 -20.44 10.27
C ILE A 751 -33.94 -20.63 10.67
N LEU A 752 -34.25 -20.75 11.96
CA LEU A 752 -35.65 -20.86 12.42
C LEU A 752 -36.41 -19.56 12.14
N GLU A 753 -35.82 -18.41 12.46
CA GLU A 753 -36.41 -17.09 12.19
C GLU A 753 -36.60 -16.83 10.67
N LEU A 754 -35.63 -17.21 9.84
CA LEU A 754 -35.73 -17.13 8.37
C LEU A 754 -36.93 -17.93 7.84
N LYS A 755 -37.16 -19.13 8.38
CA LYS A 755 -38.30 -19.96 7.99
C LYS A 755 -39.64 -19.35 8.38
N GLU A 756 -39.70 -18.63 9.50
CA GLU A 756 -40.91 -17.90 9.90
C GLU A 756 -41.22 -16.80 8.87
N ILE A 757 -40.21 -16.02 8.46
CA ILE A 757 -40.37 -14.99 7.42
C ILE A 757 -40.73 -15.63 6.06
N GLU A 758 -40.10 -16.73 5.67
CA GLU A 758 -40.46 -17.45 4.43
C GLU A 758 -41.92 -17.95 4.47
N ALA A 759 -42.40 -18.41 5.63
CA ALA A 759 -43.78 -18.84 5.81
C ALA A 759 -44.76 -17.67 5.73
N GLU A 760 -44.42 -16.52 6.32
CA GLU A 760 -45.19 -15.28 6.16
C GLU A 760 -45.27 -14.85 4.69
N MET A 761 -44.15 -14.89 3.97
CA MET A 761 -44.06 -14.54 2.54
C MET A 761 -44.83 -15.52 1.65
N ALA A 762 -44.89 -16.80 2.01
CA ALA A 762 -45.65 -17.80 1.28
C ALA A 762 -47.17 -17.58 1.38
N ASN A 763 -47.65 -16.91 2.43
CA ASN A 763 -49.05 -16.50 2.56
C ASN A 763 -49.29 -15.16 1.85
N THR A 764 -49.40 -15.21 0.52
CA THR A 764 -49.58 -14.02 -0.34
C THR A 764 -50.72 -13.11 0.09
N VAL A 765 -51.82 -13.66 0.64
CA VAL A 765 -53.00 -12.90 1.06
C VAL A 765 -52.73 -12.04 2.29
N GLU A 766 -52.04 -12.56 3.31
CA GLU A 766 -51.66 -11.76 4.48
C GLU A 766 -50.44 -10.88 4.22
N TRP A 767 -49.53 -11.35 3.36
CA TRP A 767 -48.37 -10.57 2.94
C TRP A 767 -48.78 -9.28 2.23
N GLU A 768 -49.67 -9.35 1.24
CA GLU A 768 -50.16 -8.18 0.50
C GLU A 768 -51.00 -7.20 1.35
N ARG A 769 -51.59 -7.68 2.45
CA ARG A 769 -52.30 -6.82 3.40
C ARG A 769 -51.37 -5.94 4.24
N ARG A 770 -50.08 -6.29 4.34
CA ARG A 770 -49.10 -5.48 5.07
C ARG A 770 -48.72 -4.21 4.30
N PRO A 771 -48.47 -3.08 4.99
CA PRO A 771 -47.96 -1.87 4.36
C PRO A 771 -46.69 -2.14 3.55
N ALA A 772 -46.51 -1.44 2.43
CA ALA A 772 -45.36 -1.63 1.55
C ALA A 772 -44.02 -1.41 2.28
N GLN A 773 -43.97 -0.44 3.19
CA GLN A 773 -42.78 -0.15 4.01
C GLN A 773 -42.43 -1.30 4.97
N GLU A 774 -43.43 -1.97 5.56
CA GLU A 774 -43.21 -3.12 6.45
C GLU A 774 -42.72 -4.35 5.66
N ARG A 775 -43.25 -4.56 4.44
CA ARG A 775 -42.76 -5.61 3.54
C ARG A 775 -41.31 -5.39 3.13
N GLU A 776 -40.92 -4.16 2.82
CA GLU A 776 -39.55 -3.81 2.47
C GLU A 776 -38.59 -4.00 3.66
N GLU A 777 -39.00 -3.60 4.87
CA GLU A 777 -38.24 -3.83 6.10
C GLU A 777 -38.02 -5.33 6.34
N ARG A 778 -39.09 -6.14 6.23
CA ARG A 778 -39.02 -7.61 6.41
C ARG A 778 -38.14 -8.28 5.36
N LEU A 779 -38.20 -7.84 4.09
CA LEU A 779 -37.31 -8.33 3.03
C LEU A 779 -35.85 -7.95 3.28
N ARG A 780 -35.60 -6.73 3.77
CA ARG A 780 -34.25 -6.31 4.16
C ARG A 780 -33.70 -7.17 5.29
N VAL A 781 -34.49 -7.41 6.32
CA VAL A 781 -34.12 -8.29 7.44
C VAL A 781 -33.88 -9.72 6.96
N PHE A 782 -34.74 -10.24 6.08
CA PHE A 782 -34.57 -11.56 5.47
C PHE A 782 -33.22 -11.70 4.75
N HIS A 783 -32.88 -10.76 3.86
CA HIS A 783 -31.61 -10.79 3.14
C HIS A 783 -30.39 -10.57 4.06
N GLN A 784 -30.55 -9.74 5.10
CA GLN A 784 -29.50 -9.55 6.09
C GLN A 784 -29.21 -10.85 6.84
N TRP A 785 -30.24 -11.52 7.36
CA TRP A 785 -30.09 -12.80 8.06
C TRP A 785 -29.62 -13.92 7.13
N GLU A 786 -30.05 -13.93 5.88
CA GLU A 786 -29.56 -14.88 4.88
C GLU A 786 -28.04 -14.82 4.75
N ASN A 787 -27.47 -13.60 4.65
CA ASN A 787 -26.04 -13.40 4.55
C ASN A 787 -25.30 -13.77 5.85
N ILE A 788 -25.87 -13.44 7.02
CA ILE A 788 -25.31 -13.79 8.33
C ILE A 788 -25.25 -15.32 8.47
N VAL A 789 -26.36 -16.02 8.24
CA VAL A 789 -26.40 -17.50 8.34
C VAL A 789 -25.40 -18.15 7.40
N ARG A 790 -25.33 -17.69 6.14
CA ARG A 790 -24.37 -18.24 5.18
C ARG A 790 -22.93 -18.11 5.68
N PHE A 791 -22.59 -16.93 6.19
CA PHE A 791 -21.25 -16.62 6.67
C PHE A 791 -20.91 -17.40 7.96
N ASP A 792 -21.76 -17.33 8.97
CA ASP A 792 -21.52 -17.98 10.26
C ASP A 792 -21.52 -19.51 10.13
N MET A 793 -22.38 -20.07 9.27
CA MET A 793 -22.42 -21.51 9.01
C MET A 793 -21.16 -22.00 8.30
N ARG A 794 -20.60 -21.21 7.37
CA ARG A 794 -19.32 -21.53 6.73
C ARG A 794 -18.22 -21.68 7.77
N LEU A 795 -18.07 -20.66 8.63
CA LEU A 795 -17.08 -20.64 9.69
C LEU A 795 -17.26 -21.79 10.68
N ALA A 796 -18.50 -22.04 11.10
CA ALA A 796 -18.84 -23.16 11.97
C ALA A 796 -18.42 -24.52 11.39
N ASN A 797 -18.64 -24.76 10.10
CA ASN A 797 -18.23 -26.01 9.45
C ASN A 797 -16.71 -26.21 9.50
N GLU A 798 -15.95 -25.12 9.38
CA GLU A 798 -14.48 -25.16 9.41
C GLU A 798 -13.95 -25.33 10.83
N ASP A 799 -14.52 -24.65 11.83
CA ASP A 799 -14.15 -24.84 13.23
C ASP A 799 -14.40 -26.27 13.69
N VAL A 800 -15.55 -26.85 13.33
CA VAL A 800 -15.88 -28.26 13.58
C VAL A 800 -14.96 -29.19 12.79
N GLY A 801 -14.60 -28.82 11.56
CA GLY A 801 -13.60 -29.53 10.75
C GLY A 801 -12.25 -29.57 11.44
N MET A 802 -11.82 -28.44 11.98
CA MET A 802 -10.60 -28.31 12.75
C MET A 802 -10.64 -29.22 13.97
N LEU A 803 -11.67 -29.10 14.82
CA LEU A 803 -11.88 -29.99 15.97
C LEU A 803 -11.80 -31.48 15.59
N ALA A 804 -12.36 -31.88 14.44
CA ALA A 804 -12.34 -33.25 13.97
C ALA A 804 -10.92 -33.77 13.67
N PHE A 805 -10.09 -33.00 12.96
CA PHE A 805 -8.75 -33.47 12.61
C PHE A 805 -7.74 -33.31 13.77
N THR A 806 -7.85 -32.29 14.63
CA THR A 806 -6.96 -32.21 15.81
C THR A 806 -7.26 -33.31 16.82
N SER A 807 -8.55 -33.59 17.08
CA SER A 807 -8.95 -34.64 18.03
C SER A 807 -8.48 -36.04 17.62
N GLU A 808 -8.30 -36.30 16.32
CA GLU A 808 -7.87 -37.61 15.81
C GLU A 808 -6.53 -38.06 16.41
N GLN A 809 -5.60 -37.12 16.59
CA GLN A 809 -4.21 -37.42 16.96
C GLN A 809 -3.76 -36.72 18.24
N ILE A 810 -4.51 -35.70 18.71
CA ILE A 810 -4.20 -34.91 19.89
C ILE A 810 -5.43 -34.90 20.84
N PRO A 811 -5.89 -36.05 21.37
CA PRO A 811 -7.07 -36.11 22.23
C PRO A 811 -6.81 -35.64 23.68
N ALA A 812 -5.55 -35.67 24.15
CA ALA A 812 -5.22 -35.43 25.57
C ALA A 812 -5.69 -34.07 26.12
N PRO A 813 -5.49 -32.93 25.40
CA PRO A 813 -5.97 -31.63 25.88
C PRO A 813 -7.50 -31.51 26.01
N PHE A 814 -8.27 -32.30 25.23
CA PHE A 814 -9.74 -32.34 25.34
C PHE A 814 -10.22 -33.08 26.59
N LEU A 815 -9.36 -33.91 27.19
CA LEU A 815 -9.66 -34.74 28.36
C LEU A 815 -9.24 -34.06 29.67
N LEU A 816 -8.64 -32.87 29.61
CA LEU A 816 -8.30 -32.10 30.81
C LEU A 816 -9.56 -31.72 31.60
N PRO A 817 -9.51 -31.72 32.95
CA PRO A 817 -10.67 -31.39 33.80
C PRO A 817 -11.36 -30.08 33.43
N GLU A 818 -10.61 -29.07 33.01
CA GLU A 818 -11.08 -27.75 32.64
C GLU A 818 -11.82 -27.71 31.29
N MET A 819 -11.62 -28.72 30.44
CA MET A 819 -12.10 -28.78 29.05
C MET A 819 -13.14 -29.86 28.80
N VAL A 820 -12.98 -31.03 29.40
CA VAL A 820 -13.74 -32.25 29.07
C VAL A 820 -15.25 -32.07 29.20
N GLU A 821 -15.71 -31.39 30.26
CA GLU A 821 -17.14 -31.11 30.46
C GLU A 821 -17.67 -30.14 29.40
N ARG A 822 -16.87 -29.14 29.02
CA ARG A 822 -17.28 -28.13 28.03
C ARG A 822 -17.37 -28.73 26.63
N VAL A 823 -16.40 -29.56 26.25
CA VAL A 823 -16.41 -30.28 24.98
C VAL A 823 -17.60 -31.24 24.92
N ALA A 824 -17.85 -31.98 26.01
CA ALA A 824 -19.00 -32.87 26.12
C ALA A 824 -20.33 -32.11 25.97
N SER A 825 -20.53 -30.99 26.70
CA SER A 825 -21.74 -30.17 26.59
C SER A 825 -21.94 -29.61 25.18
N MET A 826 -20.89 -29.10 24.54
CA MET A 826 -20.95 -28.61 23.15
C MET A 826 -21.38 -29.73 22.19
N LEU A 827 -20.73 -30.88 22.26
CA LEU A 827 -21.04 -32.00 21.36
C LEU A 827 -22.44 -32.55 21.64
N ASN A 828 -22.90 -32.59 22.89
CA ASN A 828 -24.25 -33.02 23.26
C ASN A 828 -25.28 -32.06 22.69
N TYR A 829 -25.05 -30.75 22.83
CA TYR A 829 -25.91 -29.71 22.29
C TYR A 829 -26.08 -29.84 20.77
N PHE A 830 -24.97 -29.96 20.02
CA PHE A 830 -25.05 -30.12 18.56
C PHE A 830 -25.69 -31.45 18.15
N LEU A 831 -25.43 -32.53 18.88
CA LEU A 831 -26.08 -33.81 18.65
C LEU A 831 -27.60 -33.70 18.86
N LEU A 832 -28.05 -32.96 19.88
CA LEU A 832 -29.46 -32.72 20.16
C LEU A 832 -30.12 -31.93 19.03
N GLN A 833 -29.48 -30.88 18.54
CA GLN A 833 -29.99 -30.07 17.43
C GLN A 833 -30.11 -30.87 16.13
N LEU A 834 -29.09 -31.66 15.79
CA LEU A 834 -29.02 -32.37 14.50
C LEU A 834 -29.78 -33.71 14.48
N ALA A 835 -29.82 -34.44 15.59
CA ALA A 835 -30.42 -35.77 15.68
C ALA A 835 -31.73 -35.82 16.49
N GLY A 836 -31.98 -34.81 17.33
CA GLY A 836 -33.12 -34.74 18.23
C GLY A 836 -34.43 -34.29 17.56
N PRO A 837 -35.46 -33.97 18.37
CA PRO A 837 -36.79 -33.63 17.85
C PRO A 837 -36.80 -32.35 17.00
N GLN A 838 -35.94 -31.38 17.33
CA GLN A 838 -35.81 -30.10 16.62
C GLN A 838 -35.21 -30.23 15.21
N ARG A 839 -34.65 -31.38 14.82
CA ARG A 839 -34.11 -31.57 13.46
C ARG A 839 -35.14 -31.30 12.35
N LYS A 840 -36.43 -31.55 12.62
CA LYS A 840 -37.53 -31.33 11.66
C LYS A 840 -37.77 -29.84 11.42
N SER A 841 -37.64 -29.01 12.45
CA SER A 841 -37.79 -27.56 12.31
C SER A 841 -36.61 -26.95 11.54
N LEU A 842 -35.44 -27.57 11.59
CA LEU A 842 -34.23 -27.14 10.87
C LEU A 842 -34.16 -27.59 9.39
N THR A 843 -35.21 -28.21 8.83
CA THR A 843 -35.21 -28.61 7.42
C THR A 843 -35.47 -27.40 6.51
N VAL A 844 -34.49 -27.03 5.69
CA VAL A 844 -34.55 -25.90 4.74
C VAL A 844 -34.72 -26.41 3.30
N LYS A 845 -35.41 -25.64 2.43
CA LYS A 845 -35.66 -26.02 1.03
C LYS A 845 -34.36 -26.16 0.22
N ASP A 846 -33.47 -25.19 0.37
CA ASP A 846 -32.15 -25.16 -0.27
C ASP A 846 -31.06 -24.97 0.80
N PRO A 847 -30.59 -26.06 1.43
CA PRO A 847 -29.60 -25.97 2.49
C PRO A 847 -28.21 -25.54 1.98
N GLU A 848 -27.90 -25.77 0.69
CA GLU A 848 -26.61 -25.38 0.10
C GLU A 848 -26.46 -23.86 0.00
N LYS A 849 -27.57 -23.14 -0.26
CA LYS A 849 -27.64 -21.67 -0.25
C LYS A 849 -27.11 -21.03 1.05
N TYR A 850 -27.23 -21.75 2.16
CA TYR A 850 -26.84 -21.29 3.50
C TYR A 850 -25.55 -21.96 3.99
N GLU A 851 -24.85 -22.71 3.14
CA GLU A 851 -23.73 -23.58 3.53
C GLU A 851 -24.06 -24.58 4.65
N PHE A 852 -25.34 -24.85 4.89
CA PHE A 852 -25.80 -25.72 5.95
C PHE A 852 -25.74 -27.18 5.50
N LYS A 853 -24.71 -27.90 5.94
CA LYS A 853 -24.47 -29.32 5.59
C LYS A 853 -24.71 -30.23 6.80
N PRO A 854 -25.96 -30.38 7.30
CA PRO A 854 -26.26 -31.08 8.55
C PRO A 854 -25.81 -32.55 8.57
N LYS A 855 -25.81 -33.20 7.39
CA LYS A 855 -25.32 -34.58 7.25
C LYS A 855 -23.81 -34.68 7.48
N GLN A 856 -23.04 -33.72 6.97
CA GLN A 856 -21.59 -33.67 7.13
C GLN A 856 -21.21 -33.29 8.55
N LEU A 857 -21.87 -32.26 9.11
CA LEU A 857 -21.71 -31.85 10.50
C LEU A 857 -21.97 -33.01 11.47
N LEU A 858 -23.06 -33.77 11.27
CA LEU A 858 -23.35 -34.93 12.13
C LEU A 858 -22.26 -36.01 12.03
N LYS A 859 -21.70 -36.26 10.84
CA LYS A 859 -20.57 -37.19 10.66
C LYS A 859 -19.33 -36.70 11.41
N GLN A 860 -18.99 -35.41 11.30
CA GLN A 860 -17.84 -34.82 11.98
C GLN A 860 -18.01 -34.86 13.51
N ILE A 861 -19.17 -34.45 14.03
CA ILE A 861 -19.47 -34.50 15.46
C ILE A 861 -19.34 -35.92 16.02
N ALA A 862 -19.94 -36.91 15.35
CA ALA A 862 -19.81 -38.31 15.77
C ALA A 862 -18.35 -38.81 15.72
N THR A 863 -17.58 -38.32 14.74
CA THR A 863 -16.15 -38.63 14.62
C THR A 863 -15.35 -38.01 15.77
N ILE A 864 -15.62 -36.76 16.17
CA ILE A 864 -14.98 -36.10 17.32
C ILE A 864 -15.25 -36.87 18.62
N TYR A 865 -16.50 -37.29 18.86
CA TYR A 865 -16.84 -38.15 20.01
C TYR A 865 -15.95 -39.40 20.07
N VAL A 866 -15.82 -40.09 18.94
CA VAL A 866 -15.02 -41.31 18.83
C VAL A 866 -13.53 -41.02 19.02
N HIS A 867 -13.01 -39.95 18.42
CA HIS A 867 -11.60 -39.55 18.56
C HIS A 867 -11.21 -39.28 20.01
N ILE A 868 -11.98 -38.45 20.72
CA ILE A 868 -11.74 -38.15 22.13
C ILE A 868 -11.84 -39.44 22.96
N SER A 869 -12.84 -40.27 22.67
CA SER A 869 -13.05 -41.52 23.38
C SER A 869 -11.94 -42.56 23.17
N ARG A 870 -11.27 -42.57 22.01
CA ARG A 870 -10.08 -43.40 21.76
C ARG A 870 -8.87 -42.95 22.59
N GLY A 871 -8.76 -41.64 22.83
CA GLY A 871 -7.71 -41.06 23.68
C GLY A 871 -7.98 -41.20 25.17
N ASP A 872 -9.23 -41.44 25.56
CA ASP A 872 -9.68 -41.49 26.96
C ASP A 872 -9.31 -42.80 27.65
N LYS A 873 -8.13 -42.80 28.29
CA LYS A 873 -7.63 -43.94 29.07
C LYS A 873 -8.30 -44.07 30.44
N GLU A 874 -8.78 -42.96 31.00
CA GLU A 874 -9.30 -42.87 32.36
C GLU A 874 -10.84 -42.94 32.42
N SER A 875 -11.50 -43.04 31.25
CA SER A 875 -12.97 -43.05 31.12
C SER A 875 -13.64 -41.80 31.72
N VAL A 876 -12.97 -40.65 31.63
CA VAL A 876 -13.48 -39.35 32.13
C VAL A 876 -14.52 -38.75 31.19
N PHE A 877 -14.38 -38.98 29.88
CA PHE A 877 -15.26 -38.40 28.87
C PHE A 877 -16.69 -38.97 28.89
N PRO A 878 -16.94 -40.28 29.02
CA PRO A 878 -18.28 -40.82 29.24
C PRO A 878 -19.01 -40.18 30.43
N ALA A 879 -18.31 -39.95 31.54
CA ALA A 879 -18.89 -39.31 32.72
C ALA A 879 -19.25 -37.84 32.46
N ALA A 880 -18.39 -37.11 31.76
CA ALA A 880 -18.66 -35.73 31.33
C ALA A 880 -19.86 -35.63 30.38
N ILE A 881 -20.02 -36.58 29.45
CA ILE A 881 -21.18 -36.67 28.54
C ILE A 881 -22.47 -36.83 29.34
N SER A 882 -22.50 -37.73 30.33
CA SER A 882 -23.70 -37.99 31.14
C SER A 882 -24.03 -36.88 32.14
N LYS A 883 -23.04 -36.07 32.56
CA LYS A 883 -23.22 -34.99 33.55
C LYS A 883 -24.02 -33.82 32.98
N ASP A 884 -24.04 -33.64 31.66
CA ASP A 884 -24.80 -32.58 31.00
C ASP A 884 -26.31 -32.90 30.89
N GLY A 885 -27.03 -32.68 31.98
CA GLY A 885 -28.47 -32.94 32.06
C GLY A 885 -29.35 -32.08 31.15
N ARG A 886 -28.80 -31.07 30.45
CA ARG A 886 -29.57 -30.20 29.56
C ARG A 886 -29.74 -30.80 28.16
N ALA A 887 -28.71 -31.46 27.65
CA ALA A 887 -28.70 -31.97 26.28
C ALA A 887 -28.50 -33.50 26.18
N TYR A 888 -27.95 -34.16 27.20
CA TYR A 888 -27.75 -35.60 27.18
C TYR A 888 -29.08 -36.39 27.22
N ASN A 889 -29.19 -37.40 26.35
CA ASN A 889 -30.28 -38.38 26.36
C ASN A 889 -29.83 -39.69 25.71
N ASP A 890 -29.95 -40.82 26.42
CA ASP A 890 -29.59 -42.17 25.93
C ASP A 890 -30.18 -42.49 24.55
N GLN A 891 -31.42 -42.10 24.28
CA GLN A 891 -32.13 -42.41 23.02
C GLN A 891 -31.62 -41.58 21.84
N LEU A 892 -30.96 -40.45 22.12
CA LEU A 892 -30.42 -39.54 21.10
C LEU A 892 -29.24 -40.19 20.37
N PHE A 893 -28.37 -40.90 21.08
CA PHE A 893 -27.22 -41.60 20.48
C PHE A 893 -27.68 -42.70 19.52
N ALA A 894 -28.68 -43.50 19.91
CA ALA A 894 -29.26 -44.52 19.03
C ALA A 894 -29.93 -43.90 17.81
N SER A 895 -30.62 -42.76 17.99
CA SER A 895 -31.24 -42.00 16.89
C SER A 895 -30.20 -41.45 15.93
N ALA A 896 -29.12 -40.85 16.44
CA ALA A 896 -28.00 -40.34 15.67
C ALA A 896 -27.29 -41.45 14.88
N ALA A 897 -27.02 -42.60 15.50
CA ALA A 897 -26.43 -43.76 14.84
C ALA A 897 -27.29 -44.27 13.67
N ASN A 898 -28.61 -44.32 13.84
CA ASN A 898 -29.53 -44.68 12.77
C ASN A 898 -29.52 -43.67 11.60
N ILE A 899 -29.38 -42.37 11.90
CA ILE A 899 -29.23 -41.33 10.86
C ILE A 899 -27.90 -41.51 10.15
N LEU A 900 -26.80 -41.69 10.89
CA LEU A 900 -25.44 -41.91 10.37
C LEU A 900 -25.40 -43.11 9.41
N TRP A 901 -26.04 -44.23 9.77
CA TRP A 901 -26.19 -45.40 8.88
C TRP A 901 -26.91 -45.04 7.57
N LYS A 902 -28.00 -44.28 7.64
CA LYS A 902 -28.79 -43.88 6.45
C LYS A 902 -28.05 -42.93 5.52
N ILE A 903 -27.16 -42.08 6.06
CA ILE A 903 -26.38 -41.11 5.26
C ILE A 903 -25.00 -41.65 4.83
N GLY A 904 -24.73 -42.94 5.04
CA GLY A 904 -23.47 -43.58 4.67
C GLY A 904 -22.28 -43.09 5.49
N GLY A 905 -22.40 -43.06 6.83
CA GLY A 905 -21.25 -42.89 7.73
C GLY A 905 -20.35 -44.13 7.75
N ASP A 906 -19.12 -43.98 8.23
CA ASP A 906 -18.18 -45.10 8.38
C ASP A 906 -18.73 -46.10 9.44
N PRO A 907 -18.97 -47.38 9.07
CA PRO A 907 -19.45 -48.39 9.99
C PRO A 907 -18.62 -48.52 11.26
N LYS A 908 -17.29 -48.33 11.18
CA LYS A 908 -16.37 -48.43 12.32
C LYS A 908 -16.61 -47.30 13.32
N ILE A 909 -16.73 -46.06 12.82
CA ILE A 909 -17.04 -44.88 13.65
C ILE A 909 -18.41 -45.06 14.30
N ILE A 910 -19.42 -45.54 13.58
CA ILE A 910 -20.77 -45.74 14.15
C ILE A 910 -20.75 -46.79 15.26
N GLN A 911 -20.02 -47.88 15.08
CA GLN A 911 -19.88 -48.93 16.10
C GLN A 911 -19.21 -48.39 17.37
N GLU A 912 -18.08 -47.69 17.23
CA GLU A 912 -17.35 -47.11 18.36
C GLU A 912 -18.16 -46.01 19.06
N PHE A 913 -18.92 -45.22 18.29
CA PHE A 913 -19.85 -44.22 18.83
C PHE A 913 -20.94 -44.85 19.70
N MET A 914 -21.50 -46.00 19.29
CA MET A 914 -22.47 -46.74 20.09
C MET A 914 -21.84 -47.39 21.33
N GLN A 915 -20.57 -47.81 21.27
CA GLN A 915 -19.85 -48.30 22.45
C GLN A 915 -19.63 -47.17 23.47
N LEU A 916 -19.30 -45.96 23.01
CA LEU A 916 -19.23 -44.79 23.87
C LEU A 916 -20.60 -44.48 24.50
N ALA A 917 -21.68 -44.52 23.73
CA ALA A 917 -23.03 -44.32 24.27
C ALA A 917 -23.37 -45.33 25.39
N GLY A 918 -22.96 -46.59 25.24
CA GLY A 918 -23.09 -47.60 26.29
C GLY A 918 -22.31 -47.25 27.57
N ARG A 919 -21.07 -46.77 27.42
CA ARG A 919 -20.25 -46.31 28.55
C ARG A 919 -20.82 -45.06 29.23
N ALA A 920 -21.33 -44.09 28.46
CA ALA A 920 -21.95 -42.89 29.00
C ALA A 920 -23.23 -43.22 29.78
N LYS A 921 -24.04 -44.16 29.28
CA LYS A 921 -25.22 -44.66 30.00
C LYS A 921 -24.84 -45.33 31.33
N PHE A 922 -23.78 -46.13 31.33
CA PHE A 922 -23.28 -46.74 32.56
C PHE A 922 -22.80 -45.67 33.56
N ALA A 923 -22.01 -44.70 33.09
CA ALA A 923 -21.55 -43.58 33.92
C ALA A 923 -22.71 -42.72 34.47
N ALA A 924 -23.78 -42.53 33.69
CA ALA A 924 -24.99 -41.84 34.15
C ALA A 924 -25.66 -42.58 35.32
N SER A 925 -25.77 -43.92 35.22
CA SER A 925 -26.30 -44.76 36.30
C SER A 925 -25.42 -44.68 37.55
N GLU A 926 -24.10 -44.80 37.39
CA GLU A 926 -23.16 -44.68 38.52
C GLU A 926 -23.21 -43.29 39.17
N ALA A 927 -23.36 -42.22 38.39
CA ALA A 927 -23.48 -40.87 38.91
C ALA A 927 -24.76 -40.67 39.72
N MET A 928 -25.91 -41.19 39.24
CA MET A 928 -27.17 -41.18 40.00
C MET A 928 -27.05 -41.97 41.31
N ASP A 929 -26.41 -43.14 41.26
CA ASP A 929 -26.15 -43.96 42.44
C ASP A 929 -25.24 -43.22 43.44
N ALA A 930 -24.21 -42.53 42.95
CA ALA A 930 -23.27 -41.74 43.75
C ALA A 930 -23.91 -40.50 44.39
N GLU A 931 -24.75 -39.77 43.65
CA GLU A 931 -25.51 -38.63 44.17
C GLU A 931 -26.50 -39.09 45.26
N ALA A 932 -27.15 -40.23 45.04
CA ALA A 932 -27.99 -40.89 46.05
C ALA A 932 -27.17 -41.45 47.25
N ILE A 933 -25.85 -41.57 47.17
CA ILE A 933 -24.98 -41.88 48.33
C ILE A 933 -24.66 -40.61 49.12
N LEU A 934 -24.41 -39.50 48.44
CA LEU A 934 -23.92 -38.27 49.05
C LEU A 934 -25.03 -37.51 49.81
N GLY A 935 -26.28 -37.60 49.36
CA GLY A 935 -27.41 -36.93 50.01
C GLY A 935 -27.27 -35.40 50.02
N ASP A 936 -27.82 -34.73 51.02
CA ASP A 936 -27.71 -33.26 51.16
C ASP A 936 -26.26 -32.85 51.48
N ILE A 937 -25.64 -32.13 50.54
CA ILE A 937 -24.26 -31.63 50.65
C ILE A 937 -24.29 -30.25 51.34
N PRO A 938 -23.48 -30.01 52.38
CA PRO A 938 -23.33 -28.68 53.00
C PRO A 938 -22.92 -27.61 51.99
N ASP A 939 -23.54 -26.43 52.06
CA ASP A 939 -23.29 -25.30 51.15
C ASP A 939 -21.80 -24.87 51.11
N GLU A 940 -21.08 -25.02 52.21
CA GLU A 940 -19.65 -24.70 52.32
C GLU A 940 -18.73 -25.63 51.51
N PHE A 941 -19.22 -26.80 51.09
CA PHE A 941 -18.49 -27.74 50.23
C PHE A 941 -18.87 -27.60 48.75
N LEU A 942 -19.87 -26.76 48.44
CA LEU A 942 -20.32 -26.52 47.09
C LEU A 942 -19.53 -25.38 46.44
N ASP A 943 -19.18 -25.58 45.17
CA ASP A 943 -18.61 -24.52 44.34
C ASP A 943 -19.65 -23.41 44.14
N PRO A 944 -19.32 -22.13 44.39
CA PRO A 944 -20.28 -21.03 44.32
C PRO A 944 -20.71 -20.64 42.89
N ILE A 945 -20.07 -21.18 41.85
CA ILE A 945 -20.42 -20.94 40.44
C ILE A 945 -21.22 -22.11 39.88
N GLN A 946 -20.76 -23.34 40.10
CA GLN A 946 -21.37 -24.55 39.56
C GLN A 946 -22.37 -25.22 40.50
N TYR A 947 -22.41 -24.86 41.78
CA TYR A 947 -23.22 -25.51 42.82
C TYR A 947 -23.03 -27.03 42.87
N THR A 948 -21.79 -27.48 42.65
CA THR A 948 -21.39 -28.90 42.74
C THR A 948 -20.30 -29.09 43.78
N LEU A 949 -20.13 -30.30 44.31
CA LEU A 949 -19.10 -30.61 45.29
C LEU A 949 -17.69 -30.25 44.78
N MET A 950 -16.97 -29.38 45.48
CA MET A 950 -15.59 -29.02 45.15
C MET A 950 -14.66 -30.23 45.31
N LYS A 951 -13.74 -30.44 44.36
CA LYS A 951 -12.75 -31.54 44.41
C LYS A 951 -11.35 -31.03 44.75
N ASP A 952 -11.00 -29.85 44.27
CA ASP A 952 -9.74 -29.16 44.53
C ASP A 952 -9.99 -27.69 44.87
N PRO A 953 -10.48 -27.39 46.08
CA PRO A 953 -10.85 -26.03 46.48
C PRO A 953 -9.63 -25.09 46.51
N VAL A 954 -9.77 -23.92 45.88
CA VAL A 954 -8.79 -22.83 45.86
C VAL A 954 -9.43 -21.51 46.27
N THR A 955 -8.72 -20.74 47.07
CA THR A 955 -9.18 -19.44 47.55
C THR A 955 -8.64 -18.33 46.66
N LEU A 956 -9.53 -17.44 46.22
CA LEU A 956 -9.20 -16.26 45.43
C LEU A 956 -8.60 -15.17 46.32
N PRO A 957 -7.48 -14.54 45.96
CA PRO A 957 -6.78 -13.59 46.84
C PRO A 957 -7.60 -12.31 47.10
N SER A 958 -8.35 -11.85 46.10
CA SER A 958 -9.11 -10.62 46.09
C SER A 958 -10.48 -10.77 46.78
N SER A 959 -11.35 -11.64 46.25
CA SER A 959 -12.69 -11.86 46.79
C SER A 959 -12.70 -12.73 48.05
N LYS A 960 -11.63 -13.50 48.32
CA LYS A 960 -11.53 -14.52 49.38
C LYS A 960 -12.58 -15.63 49.28
N VAL A 961 -13.27 -15.71 48.15
CA VAL A 961 -14.21 -16.80 47.85
C VAL A 961 -13.40 -18.05 47.51
N THR A 962 -13.85 -19.21 48.00
CA THR A 962 -13.25 -20.50 47.62
C THR A 962 -14.08 -21.10 46.50
N VAL A 963 -13.40 -21.51 45.44
CA VAL A 963 -13.96 -22.10 44.21
C VAL A 963 -13.16 -23.35 43.87
N ASP A 964 -13.76 -24.26 43.10
CA ASP A 964 -13.05 -25.43 42.59
C ASP A 964 -12.02 -25.00 41.54
N ARG A 965 -10.79 -25.53 41.62
CA ARG A 965 -9.69 -25.15 40.72
C ARG A 965 -10.05 -25.24 39.23
N PRO A 966 -10.65 -26.33 38.73
CA PRO A 966 -11.01 -26.42 37.31
C PRO A 966 -12.02 -25.36 36.87
N VAL A 967 -12.94 -24.96 37.77
CA VAL A 967 -13.97 -23.96 37.51
C VAL A 967 -13.35 -22.57 37.35
N ILE A 968 -12.44 -22.18 38.25
CA ILE A 968 -11.77 -20.88 38.13
C ILE A 968 -10.77 -20.86 36.98
N ILE A 969 -10.01 -21.93 36.72
CA ILE A 969 -9.10 -21.98 35.58
C ILE A 969 -9.89 -21.79 34.28
N ARG A 970 -11.06 -22.44 34.14
CA ARG A 970 -11.94 -22.24 32.99
C ARG A 970 -12.37 -20.78 32.81
N HIS A 971 -12.68 -20.06 33.89
CA HIS A 971 -12.95 -18.63 33.82
C HIS A 971 -11.72 -17.86 33.31
N LEU A 972 -10.54 -18.14 33.88
CA LEU A 972 -9.27 -17.49 33.53
C LEU A 972 -8.80 -17.74 32.09
N LEU A 973 -9.22 -18.85 31.45
CA LEU A 973 -8.98 -19.11 30.02
C LEU A 973 -9.72 -18.11 29.10
N SER A 974 -10.79 -17.49 29.60
CA SER A 974 -11.61 -16.53 28.85
C SER A 974 -11.44 -15.09 29.36
N ASP A 975 -11.29 -14.89 30.66
CA ASP A 975 -11.16 -13.58 31.28
C ASP A 975 -10.19 -13.66 32.47
N SER A 976 -9.10 -12.90 32.43
CA SER A 976 -8.07 -12.85 33.49
C SER A 976 -8.50 -12.00 34.69
N THR A 977 -9.71 -12.22 35.18
CA THR A 977 -10.28 -11.51 36.32
C THR A 977 -10.90 -12.46 37.35
N ASP A 978 -11.16 -11.93 38.53
CA ASP A 978 -11.93 -12.60 39.57
C ASP A 978 -13.43 -12.47 39.24
N PRO A 979 -14.18 -13.58 39.11
CA PRO A 979 -15.56 -13.56 38.63
C PRO A 979 -16.52 -12.83 39.58
N PHE A 980 -16.14 -12.61 40.85
CA PHE A 980 -17.00 -11.99 41.86
C PHE A 980 -16.78 -10.48 42.00
N ASN A 981 -15.61 -9.95 41.64
CA ASN A 981 -15.29 -8.53 41.80
C ASN A 981 -14.55 -7.89 40.62
N ARG A 982 -14.26 -8.66 39.57
CA ARG A 982 -13.58 -8.25 38.33
C ARG A 982 -12.16 -7.71 38.51
N SER A 983 -11.53 -7.95 39.66
CA SER A 983 -10.13 -7.60 39.87
C SER A 983 -9.20 -8.55 39.08
N HIS A 984 -8.02 -8.07 38.68
CA HIS A 984 -7.08 -8.86 37.89
C HIS A 984 -6.62 -10.11 38.66
N LEU A 985 -6.76 -11.28 38.03
CA LEU A 985 -6.44 -12.58 38.61
C LEU A 985 -5.72 -13.45 37.57
N THR A 986 -4.67 -14.15 37.99
CA THR A 986 -3.94 -15.14 37.17
C THR A 986 -3.88 -16.47 37.89
N GLN A 987 -3.62 -17.56 37.14
CA GLN A 987 -3.61 -18.92 37.70
C GLN A 987 -2.57 -19.09 38.83
N ASP A 988 -1.43 -18.39 38.74
CA ASP A 988 -0.36 -18.46 39.74
C ASP A 988 -0.74 -17.77 41.08
N MET A 989 -1.77 -16.92 41.07
CA MET A 989 -2.26 -16.22 42.25
C MET A 989 -3.25 -17.06 43.07
N LEU A 990 -3.67 -18.24 42.59
CA LEU A 990 -4.65 -19.10 43.25
C LEU A 990 -4.04 -19.79 44.48
N ILE A 991 -4.66 -19.62 45.65
CA ILE A 991 -4.17 -20.17 46.92
C ILE A 991 -4.87 -21.51 47.19
N PRO A 992 -4.16 -22.66 47.27
CA PRO A 992 -4.79 -23.95 47.57
C PRO A 992 -5.42 -23.98 48.97
N ASN A 993 -6.68 -24.41 49.09
CA ASN A 993 -7.36 -24.59 50.38
C ASN A 993 -7.33 -26.06 50.82
N THR A 994 -6.16 -26.49 51.29
CA THR A 994 -5.93 -27.89 51.70
C THR A 994 -6.77 -28.34 52.89
N GLU A 995 -7.18 -27.40 53.76
CA GLU A 995 -8.00 -27.72 54.93
C GLU A 995 -9.43 -28.08 54.50
N LEU A 996 -10.05 -27.25 53.67
CA LEU A 996 -11.39 -27.52 53.13
C LEU A 996 -11.40 -28.80 52.29
N LYS A 997 -10.33 -29.07 51.54
CA LYS A 997 -10.17 -30.31 50.78
C LYS A 997 -10.25 -31.55 51.67
N LEU A 998 -9.54 -31.55 52.81
CA LEU A 998 -9.57 -32.66 53.76
C LEU A 998 -10.96 -32.83 54.41
N GLN A 999 -11.65 -31.72 54.71
CA GLN A 999 -13.01 -31.75 55.24
C GLN A 999 -14.01 -32.37 54.24
N ILE A 1000 -13.89 -32.00 52.96
CA ILE A 1000 -14.70 -32.57 51.88
C ILE A 1000 -14.42 -34.06 51.71
N GLU A 1001 -13.15 -34.47 51.70
CA GLU A 1001 -12.76 -35.88 51.60
C GLU A 1001 -13.29 -36.72 52.76
N GLU A 1002 -13.28 -36.19 53.99
CA GLU A 1002 -13.84 -36.85 55.16
C GLU A 1002 -15.37 -36.91 55.11
N PHE A 1003 -16.03 -35.86 54.64
CA PHE A 1003 -17.48 -35.85 54.40
C PHE A 1003 -17.88 -36.97 53.42
N VAL A 1004 -17.22 -37.04 52.26
CA VAL A 1004 -17.47 -38.08 51.24
C VAL A 1004 -17.27 -39.48 51.84
N ARG A 1005 -16.18 -39.68 52.60
CA ARG A 1005 -15.88 -40.96 53.25
C ARG A 1005 -16.94 -41.34 54.29
N SER A 1006 -17.40 -40.37 55.09
CA SER A 1006 -18.43 -40.58 56.11
C SER A 1006 -19.76 -41.03 55.49
N GLN A 1007 -20.19 -40.41 54.39
CA GLN A 1007 -21.44 -40.77 53.71
C GLN A 1007 -21.37 -42.13 53.03
N GLN A 1008 -20.25 -42.45 52.38
CA GLN A 1008 -20.00 -43.79 51.81
C GLN A 1008 -20.00 -44.88 52.90
N SER A 1009 -19.44 -44.60 54.08
CA SER A 1009 -19.46 -45.54 55.21
C SER A 1009 -20.86 -45.75 55.78
N ARG A 1010 -21.65 -44.68 55.95
CA ARG A 1010 -23.03 -44.73 56.44
C ARG A 1010 -23.92 -45.61 55.57
N LYS A 1011 -23.81 -45.49 54.24
CA LYS A 1011 -24.58 -46.33 53.31
C LYS A 1011 -24.10 -47.78 53.29
N ARG A 1012 -22.78 -48.06 53.43
CA ARG A 1012 -22.28 -49.43 53.61
C ARG A 1012 -22.86 -50.09 54.87
N SER A 1013 -22.94 -49.37 55.99
CA SER A 1013 -23.60 -49.87 57.20
C SER A 1013 -25.12 -50.01 57.07
N ALA A 1014 -25.79 -49.17 56.27
CA ALA A 1014 -27.22 -49.31 55.98
C ALA A 1014 -27.52 -50.51 55.05
N ALA A 1015 -26.71 -50.72 54.01
CA ALA A 1015 -26.86 -51.85 53.08
C ALA A 1015 -26.55 -53.22 53.72
N VAL A 1016 -25.66 -53.26 54.73
CA VAL A 1016 -25.41 -54.48 55.53
C VAL A 1016 -26.57 -54.79 56.48
N SER A 1017 -27.33 -53.77 56.89
CA SER A 1017 -28.54 -53.95 57.71
C SER A 1017 -29.75 -54.45 56.88
N GLU A 1018 -29.86 -54.06 55.61
CA GLU A 1018 -30.96 -54.49 54.72
C GLU A 1018 -30.81 -55.91 54.14
N ILE A 1019 -29.61 -56.49 54.11
CA ILE A 1019 -29.39 -57.89 53.67
C ILE A 1019 -29.65 -58.90 54.82
N GLY A 1020 -29.96 -58.43 56.03
CA GLY A 1020 -30.14 -59.24 57.24
C GLY A 1020 -31.55 -59.77 57.52
N GLU A 1021 -32.58 -59.40 56.74
CA GLU A 1021 -33.97 -59.86 56.96
C GLU A 1021 -34.57 -60.48 55.69
N ALA A 1022 -34.46 -61.81 55.58
CA ALA A 1022 -35.33 -62.61 54.72
C ALA A 1022 -35.74 -63.90 55.48
N ASP A 1023 -37.02 -63.90 55.89
CA ASP A 1023 -37.92 -65.02 56.19
C ASP A 1023 -37.42 -66.22 57.01
N GLY A 1024 -37.75 -66.21 58.30
CA GLY A 1024 -38.01 -67.39 59.11
C GLY A 1024 -39.51 -67.50 59.41
N ALA A 1025 -40.25 -68.23 58.58
CA ALA A 1025 -41.60 -68.71 58.86
C ALA A 1025 -41.57 -70.25 58.95
N ASP A 1026 -42.43 -70.77 59.84
CA ASP A 1026 -42.62 -72.17 60.30
C ASP A 1026 -41.52 -72.73 61.24
N ASP A 1027 -41.82 -73.30 62.41
CA ASP A 1027 -42.90 -74.27 62.64
C ASP A 1027 -43.42 -74.30 64.09
N MET A 1028 -44.69 -74.72 64.24
CA MET A 1028 -45.33 -75.14 65.51
C MET A 1028 -44.73 -76.45 66.06
N ALA A 1029 -44.44 -76.53 67.36
CA ALA A 1029 -44.71 -77.70 68.21
C ALA A 1029 -44.55 -77.37 69.71
N GLU A 1030 -45.67 -77.58 70.43
CA GLU A 1030 -45.92 -77.57 71.90
C GLU A 1030 -45.89 -76.26 72.69
#